data_AF-A0A5M7CAH5-F1
#
_entry.id   AF-A0A5M7CAH5-F1
#
_cell.length_a   1.000
_cell.length_b   1.000
_cell.length_c   1.000
_cell.angle_alpha   90.00
_cell.angle_beta   90.00
_cell.angle_gamma   90.00
#
_symmetry.space_group_name_H-M   'P 1'
#
loop_
_entity.id
_entity.type
_entity.pdbx_description
1 polymer ?
#
loop_
_entity_poly.entity_id
_entity_poly.type
_entity_poly.pdbx_seq_one_letter_code
_entity_poly.pdbx_strand_id
1 'polypeptide(L)'
;MAELADFCTSPAFAGSYAWWRADAWSGKSALLATFVLAPPPGVRVVSFFITAGWARQSDRQAFADNILEQLWELLGEPPEQHLTEATRETHMLGLLEKAAQLCQNRGEILVLVVDGLDEDRGWDGSPEAHSIAALLPASPPASMRVIVSGRPNPPIPDDVPSHHPLHDPSIVRQLAPSAEAQAVRGAMERDLKRLLYGSAAEQDLLGFLTAAGGGLTTQDLEELIGVSTWQVEEYLRTAAGRSFRSVTERPGRSLDVHLLAHAQLQVAAEQMLGARIGNYQERLHNWADRYAARHWPSDTPEYLLRGYFSRLTAAGDLARMVACATSPHRHHLARARSGGDGAALTEIITTQNTILTHDKPDLVALARLAVHRVNLQRSNSQIPPGLPAGWARLGQLDRAESMIEAFRDPVDRIDALLAAAKVCRKEGETQRAQRMLDQAAELAKTFNQFWGARPVRSVAIEFARIGDFDRARHITEIIRDPAERAQALAQIASQSADTNDHDQAAALLIQAEDLMASERNGREASSLAAMAVASAKTSRLKRSKILLAEAEDLIQSETMLIHAGTVAQAAAIVGDYDRALRITTLFKDPNRREDLLISIISIISRNSADRAESIARQTSEPIQLCRRLAAVAENTTDHDHANRLIAESEDSTQEITDQSVRNDVLIDVAVAAAIAGSLDHAIAMAYDYAKTGTNAEPVFFIAAAALRANDLEHGAELLELAESIARKIISADDQRRSLLWIKTVADFQDFDRAEALARSLQDSSARSAAWAVIAEGALAAEDLNRAETALAAVDQAPLQRRARLDLIRGVLSAGNIGRAVAIARKADVLTHRAAALTLIAQETRDNDLLDEVEQIIESIPAGMDRMKILLTLVESTAKLHLRKRTMRLIGHLRKAAQAVIDSPDDSQSDTRKAQKVAKLCSTRPRTLTEIAETASYLQNDHFFWSNQDILGKIVPAQQFSIKGINPSKNKNLTYQLSQNDWHYVVEELTEAHPDAYHAITFELDQLANFREI
;
A
#
# COMPACT_ATOMS: atom_id res chain seq x y z
N MET A 1 7.96 32.35 -42.62
CA MET A 1 7.37 31.27 -43.45
C MET A 1 8.23 30.95 -44.66
N ALA A 2 8.48 31.87 -45.60
CA ALA A 2 9.35 31.60 -46.75
C ALA A 2 10.74 31.09 -46.35
N GLU A 3 11.38 31.74 -45.37
CA GLU A 3 12.70 31.31 -44.86
C GLU A 3 12.67 29.93 -44.17
N LEU A 4 11.60 29.59 -43.45
CA LEU A 4 11.41 28.26 -42.87
C LEU A 4 11.28 27.20 -43.96
N ALA A 5 10.50 27.50 -45.01
CA ALA A 5 10.35 26.61 -46.15
C ALA A 5 11.68 26.45 -46.90
N ASP A 6 12.39 27.54 -47.18
CA ASP A 6 13.69 27.52 -47.86
C ASP A 6 14.74 26.73 -47.06
N PHE A 7 14.76 26.88 -45.73
CA PHE A 7 15.63 26.08 -44.86
C PHE A 7 15.36 24.58 -44.99
N CYS A 8 14.09 24.19 -45.12
CA CYS A 8 13.70 22.79 -45.26
C CYS A 8 13.92 22.25 -46.67
N THR A 9 13.69 23.02 -47.73
CA THR A 9 13.64 22.50 -49.11
C THR A 9 14.80 22.90 -50.01
N SER A 10 15.56 23.95 -49.68
CA SER A 10 16.62 24.46 -50.56
C SER A 10 17.95 23.71 -50.35
N PRO A 11 18.56 23.16 -51.42
CA PRO A 11 19.91 22.57 -51.35
C PRO A 11 21.01 23.57 -51.00
N ALA A 12 20.74 24.88 -51.12
CA ALA A 12 21.70 25.95 -50.83
C ALA A 12 21.87 26.21 -49.31
N PHE A 13 20.97 25.71 -48.47
CA PHE A 13 21.08 25.81 -47.01
C PHE A 13 21.93 24.65 -46.46
N ALA A 14 23.17 24.96 -46.08
CA ALA A 14 24.17 23.97 -45.66
C ALA A 14 24.04 23.45 -44.21
N GLY A 15 23.19 24.03 -43.35
CA GLY A 15 23.14 23.71 -41.92
C GLY A 15 21.92 22.86 -41.51
N SER A 16 22.10 21.84 -40.66
CA SER A 16 21.02 20.95 -40.21
C SER A 16 20.16 21.53 -39.08
N TYR A 17 20.56 22.66 -38.48
CA TYR A 17 19.85 23.34 -37.39
C TYR A 17 19.49 24.78 -37.74
N ALA A 18 18.34 25.23 -37.23
CA ALA A 18 17.95 26.63 -37.18
C ALA A 18 17.35 26.96 -35.81
N TRP A 19 17.86 28.00 -35.15
CA TRP A 19 17.35 28.45 -33.86
C TRP A 19 16.72 29.83 -33.96
N TRP A 20 15.39 29.86 -33.93
CA TRP A 20 14.60 31.09 -33.92
C TRP A 20 14.58 31.71 -32.53
N ARG A 21 15.33 32.80 -32.38
CA ARG A 21 15.39 33.57 -31.13
C ARG A 21 14.62 34.86 -31.30
N ALA A 22 13.80 35.15 -30.31
CA ALA A 22 13.16 36.45 -30.17
C ALA A 22 12.63 36.60 -28.74
N ASP A 23 12.37 37.84 -28.35
CA ASP A 23 11.77 38.13 -27.06
C ASP A 23 10.35 37.54 -26.93
N ALA A 24 9.80 37.56 -25.71
CA ALA A 24 8.40 37.19 -25.49
C ALA A 24 7.47 38.04 -26.38
N TRP A 25 6.36 37.45 -26.83
CA TRP A 25 5.35 38.10 -27.69
C TRP A 25 5.83 38.53 -29.08
N SER A 26 6.83 37.86 -29.64
CA SER A 26 7.28 38.07 -31.02
C SER A 26 6.52 37.24 -32.05
N GLY A 27 5.65 36.33 -31.62
CA GLY A 27 4.88 35.44 -32.49
C GLY A 27 5.59 34.13 -32.86
N LYS A 28 6.68 33.74 -32.16
CA LYS A 28 7.43 32.49 -32.39
C LYS A 28 6.52 31.25 -32.46
N SER A 29 5.76 31.00 -31.39
CA SER A 29 4.89 29.83 -31.29
C SER A 29 3.81 29.84 -32.37
N ALA A 30 3.24 31.00 -32.68
CA ALA A 30 2.27 31.15 -33.76
C ALA A 30 2.88 30.89 -35.15
N LEU A 31 4.09 31.38 -35.40
CA LEU A 31 4.85 31.13 -36.64
C LEU A 31 5.14 29.64 -36.81
N LEU A 32 5.65 28.99 -35.76
CA LEU A 32 5.99 27.56 -35.80
C LEU A 32 4.73 26.69 -35.87
N ALA A 33 3.66 27.02 -35.15
CA ALA A 33 2.39 26.32 -35.27
C ALA A 33 1.80 26.45 -36.68
N THR A 34 1.88 27.64 -37.29
CA THR A 34 1.46 27.85 -38.69
C THR A 34 2.29 26.99 -39.65
N PHE A 35 3.60 26.86 -39.41
CA PHE A 35 4.49 26.01 -40.19
C PHE A 35 4.17 24.51 -40.02
N VAL A 36 3.91 24.06 -38.79
CA VAL A 36 3.55 22.67 -38.48
C VAL A 36 2.21 22.29 -39.12
N LEU A 37 1.22 23.20 -39.08
CA LEU A 37 -0.11 22.96 -39.65
C LEU A 37 -0.14 23.03 -41.18
N ALA A 38 0.80 23.76 -41.79
CA ALA A 38 0.88 23.94 -43.23
C ALA A 38 2.35 23.86 -43.72
N PRO A 39 3.00 22.68 -43.62
CA PRO A 39 4.37 22.52 -44.07
C PRO A 39 4.45 22.57 -45.62
N PRO A 40 5.59 23.00 -46.19
CA PRO A 40 5.77 23.01 -47.63
C PRO A 40 5.76 21.58 -48.22
N PRO A 41 5.43 21.43 -49.51
CA PRO A 41 5.41 20.11 -50.16
C PRO A 41 6.75 19.38 -50.03
N GLY A 42 6.70 18.08 -49.72
CA GLY A 42 7.90 17.27 -49.52
C GLY A 42 8.55 17.39 -48.14
N VAL A 43 7.91 18.08 -47.18
CA VAL A 43 8.37 18.17 -45.79
C VAL A 43 7.42 17.44 -44.85
N ARG A 44 7.97 16.58 -44.00
CA ARG A 44 7.26 15.93 -42.89
C ARG A 44 7.71 16.54 -41.58
N VAL A 45 6.76 16.93 -40.75
CA VAL A 45 7.04 17.61 -39.49
C VAL A 45 6.66 16.73 -38.32
N VAL A 46 7.56 16.65 -37.35
CA VAL A 46 7.30 16.16 -36.00
C VAL A 46 7.53 17.35 -35.07
N SER A 47 6.62 17.61 -34.14
CA SER A 47 6.65 18.86 -33.37
C SER A 47 6.35 18.69 -31.89
N PHE A 48 6.99 19.52 -31.07
CA PHE A 48 6.70 19.66 -29.65
C PHE A 48 6.66 21.12 -29.24
N PHE A 49 5.63 21.51 -28.48
CA PHE A 49 5.45 22.88 -27.96
C PHE A 49 5.50 22.84 -26.44
N ILE A 50 6.55 23.41 -25.86
CA ILE A 50 6.75 23.46 -24.41
C ILE A 50 5.79 24.52 -23.82
N THR A 51 4.96 24.14 -22.85
CA THR A 51 4.04 25.09 -22.19
C THR A 51 4.13 25.04 -20.67
N ALA A 52 4.65 26.12 -20.06
CA ALA A 52 4.87 26.22 -18.62
C ALA A 52 3.59 26.23 -17.74
N GLY A 53 2.39 26.30 -18.33
CA GLY A 53 1.12 26.41 -17.59
C GLY A 53 0.61 25.09 -17.00
N TRP A 54 1.10 23.95 -17.49
CA TRP A 54 0.61 22.62 -17.11
C TRP A 54 1.79 21.80 -16.61
N ALA A 55 1.80 21.43 -15.32
CA ALA A 55 2.90 20.71 -14.65
C ALA A 55 3.19 19.29 -15.19
N ARG A 56 2.57 18.88 -16.31
CA ARG A 56 2.79 17.60 -17.00
C ARG A 56 3.23 17.74 -18.47
N GLN A 57 3.53 18.95 -18.96
CA GLN A 57 3.87 19.21 -20.37
C GLN A 57 5.06 20.18 -20.54
N SER A 58 6.00 20.17 -19.60
CA SER A 58 7.13 21.10 -19.60
C SER A 58 8.45 20.46 -19.16
N ASP A 59 8.57 19.14 -19.32
CA ASP A 59 9.74 18.37 -18.92
C ASP A 59 10.21 17.41 -20.03
N ARG A 60 11.40 16.86 -19.82
CA ARG A 60 12.08 15.89 -20.67
C ARG A 60 11.23 14.67 -21.02
N GLN A 61 10.44 14.17 -20.06
CA GLN A 61 9.63 12.98 -20.27
C GLN A 61 8.47 13.26 -21.23
N ALA A 62 7.78 14.40 -21.04
CA ALA A 62 6.71 14.82 -21.93
C ALA A 62 7.18 15.04 -23.38
N PHE A 63 8.40 15.57 -23.55
CA PHE A 63 9.03 15.70 -24.88
C PHE A 63 9.24 14.34 -25.54
N ALA A 64 9.92 13.42 -24.85
CA ALA A 64 10.22 12.10 -25.41
C ALA A 64 8.94 11.33 -25.77
N ASP A 65 7.94 11.32 -24.87
CA ASP A 65 6.68 10.60 -25.08
C ASP A 65 5.92 11.14 -26.30
N ASN A 66 5.85 12.46 -26.46
CA ASN A 66 5.12 13.09 -27.57
C ASN A 66 5.81 12.93 -28.93
N ILE A 67 7.14 12.96 -28.97
CA ILE A 67 7.91 12.74 -30.19
C ILE A 67 7.82 11.28 -30.62
N LEU A 68 7.91 10.34 -29.67
CA LEU A 68 7.76 8.91 -29.94
C LEU A 68 6.38 8.60 -30.57
N GLU A 69 5.30 9.15 -30.02
CA GLU A 69 3.94 8.99 -30.56
C GLU A 69 3.84 9.39 -32.04
N GLN A 70 4.36 10.56 -32.39
CA GLN A 70 4.35 11.05 -33.77
C GLN A 70 5.24 10.22 -34.70
N LEU A 71 6.38 9.72 -34.21
CA LEU A 71 7.28 8.89 -35.02
C LEU A 71 6.68 7.53 -35.33
N TRP A 72 6.01 6.91 -34.36
CA TRP A 72 5.29 5.65 -34.58
C TRP A 72 4.17 5.82 -35.62
N GLU A 73 3.38 6.89 -35.51
CA GLU A 73 2.35 7.21 -36.51
C GLU A 73 2.97 7.41 -37.91
N LEU A 74 4.08 8.14 -38.00
CA LEU A 74 4.75 8.42 -39.28
C LEU A 74 5.38 7.18 -39.92
N LEU A 75 5.95 6.28 -39.11
CA LEU A 75 6.53 5.01 -39.55
C LEU A 75 5.45 3.95 -39.84
N GLY A 76 4.24 4.12 -39.30
CA GLY A 76 3.21 3.07 -39.28
C GLY A 76 3.61 1.88 -38.42
N GLU A 77 4.53 2.08 -37.47
CA GLU A 77 5.00 1.08 -36.52
C GLU A 77 4.14 1.20 -35.24
N PRO A 78 3.71 0.08 -34.64
CA PRO A 78 3.03 0.14 -33.36
C PRO A 78 3.97 0.67 -32.27
N PRO A 79 3.46 1.39 -31.25
CA PRO A 79 4.25 1.86 -30.13
C PRO A 79 5.05 0.74 -29.45
N GLU A 80 6.36 0.91 -29.30
CA GLU A 80 7.18 -0.06 -28.58
C GLU A 80 6.86 -0.03 -27.08
N GLN A 81 6.57 -1.20 -26.57
CA GLN A 81 5.84 -1.34 -25.31
C GLN A 81 6.76 -1.32 -24.06
N HIS A 82 8.07 -1.00 -24.11
CA HIS A 82 8.95 -1.04 -22.92
C HIS A 82 10.08 -0.02 -22.85
N LEU A 83 9.75 1.25 -22.99
CA LEU A 83 10.76 2.29 -22.83
C LEU A 83 10.90 2.67 -21.35
N THR A 84 11.97 2.18 -20.71
CA THR A 84 12.40 2.67 -19.40
C THR A 84 12.89 4.11 -19.54
N GLU A 85 12.87 4.88 -18.46
CA GLU A 85 13.35 6.27 -18.46
C GLU A 85 14.78 6.38 -19.03
N ALA A 86 15.63 5.39 -18.78
CA ALA A 86 17.01 5.33 -19.29
C ALA A 86 17.13 4.93 -20.77
N THR A 87 16.18 4.18 -21.35
CA THR A 87 16.26 3.72 -22.75
C THR A 87 15.39 4.51 -23.71
N ARG A 88 14.42 5.28 -23.19
CA ARG A 88 13.42 6.02 -23.97
C ARG A 88 14.02 6.98 -24.98
N GLU A 89 15.06 7.71 -24.58
CA GLU A 89 15.74 8.66 -25.47
C GLU A 89 16.58 8.00 -26.54
N THR A 90 17.32 6.98 -26.16
CA THR A 90 18.11 6.19 -27.12
C THR A 90 17.19 5.62 -28.19
N HIS A 91 15.99 5.19 -27.81
CA HIS A 91 14.99 4.70 -28.75
C HIS A 91 14.36 5.81 -29.60
N MET A 92 14.00 6.95 -28.98
CA MET A 92 13.50 8.12 -29.71
C MET A 92 14.49 8.58 -30.79
N LEU A 93 15.79 8.65 -30.46
CA LEU A 93 16.85 8.99 -31.41
C LEU A 93 16.95 7.95 -32.54
N GLY A 94 16.82 6.66 -32.22
CA GLY A 94 16.77 5.58 -33.22
C GLY A 94 15.56 5.67 -34.16
N LEU A 95 14.37 6.01 -33.64
CA LEU A 95 13.17 6.19 -34.48
C LEU A 95 13.26 7.46 -35.32
N LEU A 96 13.86 8.53 -34.81
CA LEU A 96 14.14 9.73 -35.60
C LEU A 96 15.03 9.39 -36.81
N GLU A 97 16.06 8.54 -36.61
CA GLU A 97 16.92 8.07 -37.69
C GLU A 97 16.15 7.25 -38.73
N LYS A 98 15.35 6.27 -38.29
CA LYS A 98 14.50 5.48 -39.20
C LYS A 98 13.50 6.34 -39.97
N ALA A 99 12.82 7.26 -39.29
CA ALA A 99 11.85 8.17 -39.88
C ALA A 99 12.52 9.10 -40.90
N ALA A 100 13.70 9.63 -40.59
CA ALA A 100 14.47 10.46 -41.50
C ALA A 100 14.87 9.67 -42.76
N GLN A 101 15.33 8.43 -42.60
CA GLN A 101 15.67 7.57 -43.74
C GLN A 101 14.44 7.21 -44.59
N LEU A 102 13.29 6.96 -43.96
CA LEU A 102 12.02 6.71 -44.66
C LEU A 102 11.61 7.93 -45.49
N CYS A 103 11.65 9.13 -44.91
CA CYS A 103 11.39 10.37 -45.62
C CYS A 103 12.35 10.54 -46.80
N GLN A 104 13.66 10.37 -46.58
CA GLN A 104 14.67 10.49 -47.63
C GLN A 104 14.41 9.51 -48.79
N ASN A 105 14.05 8.26 -48.49
CA ASN A 105 13.71 7.24 -49.50
C ASN A 105 12.45 7.62 -50.31
N ARG A 106 11.54 8.41 -49.72
CA ARG A 106 10.34 8.95 -50.39
C ARG A 106 10.58 10.28 -51.11
N GLY A 107 11.82 10.80 -51.09
CA GLY A 107 12.12 12.14 -51.61
C GLY A 107 11.58 13.28 -50.75
N GLU A 108 11.22 13.00 -49.50
CA GLU A 108 10.75 13.95 -48.50
C GLU A 108 11.87 14.27 -47.48
N ILE A 109 11.74 15.36 -46.73
CA ILE A 109 12.67 15.74 -45.65
C ILE A 109 11.92 15.73 -44.31
N LEU A 110 12.48 15.05 -43.32
CA LEU A 110 11.97 15.08 -41.94
C LEU A 110 12.48 16.33 -41.22
N VAL A 111 11.57 17.02 -40.53
CA VAL A 111 11.85 18.22 -39.76
C VAL A 111 11.31 18.07 -38.34
N LEU A 112 12.21 18.17 -37.35
CA LEU A 112 11.82 18.25 -35.94
C LEU A 112 11.67 19.71 -35.52
N VAL A 113 10.50 20.08 -35.02
CA VAL A 113 10.20 21.43 -34.54
C VAL A 113 10.02 21.42 -33.02
N VAL A 114 10.85 22.14 -32.28
CA VAL A 114 10.72 22.29 -30.83
C VAL A 114 10.54 23.77 -30.48
N ASP A 115 9.33 24.14 -30.06
CA ASP A 115 9.01 25.51 -29.65
C ASP A 115 9.17 25.69 -28.15
N GLY A 116 9.83 26.78 -27.74
CA GLY A 116 9.91 27.21 -26.35
C GLY A 116 10.97 26.49 -25.51
N LEU A 117 12.17 26.23 -26.04
CA LEU A 117 13.27 25.64 -25.26
C LEU A 117 13.58 26.41 -23.96
N ASP A 118 13.28 27.72 -23.92
CA ASP A 118 13.43 28.55 -22.72
C ASP A 118 12.38 28.29 -21.62
N GLU A 119 11.31 27.56 -21.93
CA GLU A 119 10.22 27.23 -20.99
C GLU A 119 10.36 25.81 -20.39
N ASP A 120 11.49 25.13 -20.65
CA ASP A 120 11.83 23.85 -20.05
C ASP A 120 11.99 23.99 -18.52
N ARG A 121 11.17 23.24 -17.77
CA ARG A 121 11.18 23.21 -16.30
C ARG A 121 11.84 21.95 -15.74
N GLY A 122 12.27 21.02 -16.60
CA GLY A 122 12.97 19.79 -16.19
C GLY A 122 14.42 20.02 -15.76
N TRP A 123 14.97 21.22 -15.99
CA TRP A 123 16.32 21.61 -15.63
C TRP A 123 16.33 22.61 -14.46
N ASP A 124 16.68 22.15 -13.26
CA ASP A 124 16.84 22.98 -12.05
C ASP A 124 18.31 23.23 -11.65
N GLY A 125 19.26 22.73 -12.46
CA GLY A 125 20.70 22.83 -12.22
C GLY A 125 21.27 21.81 -11.23
N SER A 126 20.45 20.86 -10.74
CA SER A 126 20.95 19.72 -9.98
C SER A 126 21.73 18.74 -10.87
N PRO A 127 22.66 17.94 -10.32
CA PRO A 127 23.46 16.97 -11.11
C PRO A 127 22.63 15.85 -11.78
N GLU A 128 21.38 15.66 -11.37
CA GLU A 128 20.48 14.62 -11.87
C GLU A 128 19.41 15.16 -12.83
N ALA A 129 19.17 16.48 -12.83
CA ALA A 129 18.28 17.13 -13.80
C ALA A 129 18.91 17.15 -15.20
N HIS A 130 18.10 17.08 -16.26
CA HIS A 130 18.55 17.11 -17.66
C HIS A 130 17.54 17.87 -18.52
N SER A 131 18.03 18.68 -19.45
CA SER A 131 17.24 19.55 -20.32
C SER A 131 16.75 18.83 -21.59
N ILE A 132 15.62 19.30 -22.13
CA ILE A 132 15.13 18.91 -23.47
C ILE A 132 16.17 19.25 -24.54
N ALA A 133 16.91 20.35 -24.37
CA ALA A 133 17.95 20.78 -25.30
C ALA A 133 19.07 19.73 -25.45
N ALA A 134 19.43 19.03 -24.37
CA ALA A 134 20.44 17.97 -24.38
C ALA A 134 19.99 16.70 -25.12
N LEU A 135 18.68 16.51 -25.34
CA LEU A 135 18.14 15.36 -26.06
C LEU A 135 18.11 15.52 -27.59
N LEU A 136 18.36 16.73 -28.08
CA LEU A 136 18.33 16.98 -29.51
C LEU A 136 19.53 16.31 -30.20
N PRO A 137 19.37 15.79 -31.43
CA PRO A 137 20.44 15.06 -32.10
C PRO A 137 21.58 15.99 -32.49
N ALA A 138 22.77 15.81 -31.90
CA ALA A 138 23.96 16.59 -32.26
C ALA A 138 24.36 16.44 -33.75
N SER A 139 24.03 15.31 -34.35
CA SER A 139 24.25 15.02 -35.78
C SER A 139 22.94 14.48 -36.39
N PRO A 140 22.07 15.35 -36.93
CA PRO A 140 20.80 14.92 -37.52
C PRO A 140 21.01 13.95 -38.69
N PRO A 141 20.39 12.75 -38.66
CA PRO A 141 20.58 11.71 -39.66
C PRO A 141 19.85 12.01 -40.98
N ALA A 142 20.25 11.35 -42.07
CA ALA A 142 19.55 11.33 -43.36
C ALA A 142 19.04 12.70 -43.89
N SER A 143 19.85 13.77 -43.76
CA SER A 143 19.51 15.15 -44.17
C SER A 143 18.33 15.79 -43.42
N MET A 144 17.95 15.23 -42.28
CA MET A 144 16.96 15.78 -41.36
C MET A 144 17.33 17.20 -40.93
N ARG A 145 16.32 18.04 -40.72
CA ARG A 145 16.49 19.39 -40.18
C ARG A 145 15.86 19.52 -38.80
N VAL A 146 16.46 20.34 -37.94
CA VAL A 146 15.93 20.65 -36.61
C VAL A 146 15.69 22.15 -36.51
N ILE A 147 14.48 22.52 -36.12
CA ILE A 147 14.06 23.90 -35.92
C ILE A 147 13.70 24.06 -34.46
N VAL A 148 14.44 24.90 -33.75
CA VAL A 148 14.14 25.20 -32.35
C VAL A 148 13.79 26.66 -32.16
N SER A 149 12.99 26.95 -31.15
CA SER A 149 12.60 28.30 -30.78
C SER A 149 12.96 28.56 -29.32
N GLY A 150 13.39 29.79 -29.03
CA GLY A 150 13.59 30.19 -27.64
C GLY A 150 13.83 31.69 -27.45
N ARG A 151 14.18 32.07 -26.22
CA ARG A 151 14.55 33.45 -25.86
C ARG A 151 16.06 33.67 -25.86
N PRO A 152 16.51 34.93 -25.85
CA PRO A 152 17.91 35.27 -25.60
C PRO A 152 18.39 34.80 -24.21
N ASN A 153 17.50 34.81 -23.22
CA ASN A 153 17.74 34.37 -21.85
C ASN A 153 16.60 33.44 -21.42
N PRO A 154 16.88 32.34 -20.69
CA PRO A 154 18.19 31.87 -20.19
C PRO A 154 19.16 31.40 -21.31
N PRO A 155 20.48 31.28 -21.02
CA PRO A 155 21.44 30.68 -21.95
C PRO A 155 21.17 29.19 -22.17
N ILE A 156 21.90 28.58 -23.12
CA ILE A 156 21.86 27.12 -23.33
C ILE A 156 22.22 26.43 -22.00
N PRO A 157 21.45 25.42 -21.55
CA PRO A 157 21.75 24.64 -20.35
C PRO A 157 23.16 24.02 -20.36
N ASP A 158 23.76 23.87 -19.17
CA ASP A 158 25.16 23.40 -19.01
C ASP A 158 25.34 21.91 -19.34
N ASP A 159 24.24 21.14 -19.40
CA ASP A 159 24.25 19.72 -19.76
C ASP A 159 24.31 19.47 -21.27
N VAL A 160 24.15 20.51 -22.11
CA VAL A 160 24.32 20.41 -23.55
C VAL A 160 25.81 20.31 -23.90
N PRO A 161 26.25 19.27 -24.63
CA PRO A 161 27.67 19.12 -24.97
C PRO A 161 28.21 20.28 -25.82
N SER A 162 29.45 20.71 -25.56
CA SER A 162 30.09 21.84 -26.25
C SER A 162 30.23 21.70 -27.78
N HIS A 163 30.16 20.48 -28.32
CA HIS A 163 30.19 20.19 -29.75
C HIS A 163 28.79 20.18 -30.40
N HIS A 164 27.73 20.39 -29.63
CA HIS A 164 26.36 20.38 -30.12
C HIS A 164 26.08 21.63 -31.00
N PRO A 165 25.37 21.49 -32.14
CA PRO A 165 25.07 22.61 -33.05
C PRO A 165 24.37 23.81 -32.42
N LEU A 166 23.71 23.64 -31.26
CA LEU A 166 23.09 24.74 -30.51
C LEU A 166 24.09 25.80 -30.05
N HIS A 167 25.37 25.44 -29.88
CA HIS A 167 26.43 26.39 -29.55
C HIS A 167 26.96 27.17 -30.76
N ASP A 168 26.60 26.79 -31.99
CA ASP A 168 27.03 27.50 -33.19
C ASP A 168 26.20 28.79 -33.38
N PRO A 169 26.79 29.99 -33.29
CA PRO A 169 26.05 31.23 -33.51
C PRO A 169 25.48 31.35 -34.94
N SER A 170 26.00 30.59 -35.91
CA SER A 170 25.55 30.62 -37.31
C SER A 170 24.14 30.05 -37.52
N ILE A 171 23.62 29.23 -36.59
CA ILE A 171 22.27 28.67 -36.68
C ILE A 171 21.18 29.62 -36.16
N VAL A 172 21.58 30.68 -35.43
CA VAL A 172 20.63 31.61 -34.81
C VAL A 172 19.96 32.47 -35.89
N ARG A 173 18.63 32.52 -35.86
CA ARG A 173 17.78 33.37 -36.68
C ARG A 173 17.01 34.29 -35.75
N GLN A 174 17.32 35.58 -35.82
CA GLN A 174 16.60 36.57 -35.03
C GLN A 174 15.25 36.86 -35.68
N LEU A 175 14.17 36.51 -34.99
CA LEU A 175 12.84 36.86 -35.45
C LEU A 175 12.52 38.28 -34.99
N ALA A 176 12.30 39.19 -35.93
CA ALA A 176 11.76 40.50 -35.61
C ALA A 176 10.38 40.33 -34.94
N PRO A 177 10.04 41.12 -33.90
CA PRO A 177 8.73 41.02 -33.27
C PRO A 177 7.61 41.22 -34.29
N SER A 178 6.65 40.30 -34.37
CA SER A 178 5.46 40.48 -35.20
C SER A 178 4.62 41.65 -34.67
N ALA A 179 4.17 42.52 -35.58
CA ALA A 179 3.27 43.62 -35.26
C ALA A 179 1.94 43.11 -34.68
N GLU A 180 1.46 41.96 -35.15
CA GLU A 180 0.26 41.27 -34.66
C GLU A 180 0.48 40.70 -33.26
N ALA A 181 1.63 40.06 -33.00
CA ALA A 181 1.95 39.53 -31.68
C ALA A 181 2.17 40.65 -30.64
N GLN A 182 2.78 41.76 -31.05
CA GLN A 182 2.85 42.97 -30.24
C GLN A 182 1.48 43.64 -30.05
N ALA A 183 0.60 43.58 -31.05
CA ALA A 183 -0.76 44.09 -30.92
C ALA A 183 -1.60 43.23 -29.96
N VAL A 184 -1.42 41.90 -29.95
CA VAL A 184 -2.03 40.99 -28.98
C VAL A 184 -1.50 41.26 -27.59
N ARG A 185 -0.16 41.34 -27.41
CA ARG A 185 0.43 41.76 -26.13
C ARG A 185 -0.09 43.10 -25.66
N GLY A 186 -0.12 44.09 -26.54
CA GLY A 186 -0.63 45.43 -26.25
C GLY A 186 -2.12 45.45 -25.96
N ALA A 187 -2.92 44.58 -26.57
CA ALA A 187 -4.33 44.39 -26.22
C ALA A 187 -4.47 43.78 -24.82
N MET A 188 -3.71 42.73 -24.53
CA MET A 188 -3.74 42.03 -23.24
C MET A 188 -3.22 42.90 -22.08
N GLU A 189 -2.11 43.62 -22.27
CA GLU A 189 -1.62 44.60 -21.29
C GLU A 189 -2.62 45.75 -21.10
N ARG A 190 -3.35 46.16 -22.16
CA ARG A 190 -4.44 47.14 -22.03
C ARG A 190 -5.62 46.58 -21.25
N ASP A 191 -5.97 45.31 -21.46
CA ASP A 191 -7.04 44.63 -20.73
C ASP A 191 -6.69 44.47 -19.24
N LEU A 192 -5.46 44.04 -18.92
CA LEU A 192 -4.96 44.00 -17.54
C LEU A 192 -4.92 45.39 -16.90
N LYS A 193 -4.42 46.42 -17.61
CA LYS A 193 -4.43 47.81 -17.13
C LYS A 193 -5.85 48.30 -16.90
N ARG A 194 -6.79 47.97 -17.80
CA ARG A 194 -8.20 48.34 -17.64
C ARG A 194 -8.78 47.72 -16.37
N LEU A 195 -8.54 46.42 -16.12
CA LEU A 195 -9.00 45.77 -14.89
C LEU A 195 -8.33 46.38 -13.64
N LEU A 196 -7.02 46.64 -13.71
CA LEU A 196 -6.25 47.21 -12.61
C LEU A 196 -6.68 48.64 -12.23
N TYR A 197 -7.11 49.45 -13.20
CA TYR A 197 -7.62 50.81 -13.02
C TYR A 197 -9.15 50.91 -13.09
N GLY A 198 -9.83 49.76 -13.16
CA GLY A 198 -11.29 49.67 -13.27
C GLY A 198 -12.00 49.89 -11.95
N SER A 199 -13.27 49.47 -11.91
CA SER A 199 -14.07 49.42 -10.69
C SER A 199 -13.42 48.52 -9.62
N ALA A 200 -13.83 48.67 -8.35
CA ALA A 200 -13.34 47.81 -7.28
C ALA A 200 -13.58 46.32 -7.57
N ALA A 201 -14.72 45.97 -8.20
CA ALA A 201 -15.04 44.61 -8.59
C ALA A 201 -14.12 44.08 -9.71
N GLU A 202 -13.76 44.89 -10.70
CA GLU A 202 -12.80 44.52 -11.76
C GLU A 202 -11.37 44.34 -11.21
N GLN A 203 -10.97 45.18 -10.25
CA GLN A 203 -9.69 45.06 -9.55
C GLN A 203 -9.64 43.80 -8.69
N ASP A 204 -10.73 43.50 -7.98
CA ASP A 204 -10.86 42.29 -7.17
C ASP A 204 -10.90 41.02 -8.03
N LEU A 205 -11.57 41.06 -9.19
CA LEU A 205 -11.57 39.95 -10.16
C LEU A 205 -10.14 39.61 -10.60
N LEU A 206 -9.38 40.61 -11.05
CA LEU A 206 -7.97 40.42 -11.43
C LEU A 206 -7.13 39.96 -10.23
N GLY A 207 -7.33 40.60 -9.07
CA GLY A 207 -6.62 40.31 -7.84
C GLY A 207 -6.79 38.86 -7.38
N PHE A 208 -8.02 38.36 -7.33
CA PHE A 208 -8.32 37.00 -6.90
C PHE A 208 -7.88 35.93 -7.89
N LEU A 209 -8.14 36.11 -9.19
CA LEU A 209 -7.68 35.14 -10.20
C LEU A 209 -6.15 35.04 -10.24
N THR A 210 -5.46 36.18 -10.05
CA THR A 210 -4.00 36.19 -9.96
C THR A 210 -3.52 35.57 -8.64
N ALA A 211 -4.07 35.97 -7.50
CA ALA A 211 -3.65 35.45 -6.19
C ALA A 211 -3.91 33.94 -6.04
N ALA A 212 -5.02 33.46 -6.60
CA ALA A 212 -5.42 32.06 -6.58
C ALA A 212 -4.44 31.18 -7.37
N GLY A 213 -3.83 31.70 -8.44
CA GLY A 213 -2.89 30.98 -9.30
C GLY A 213 -3.50 29.73 -9.97
N GLY A 214 -4.81 29.63 -9.96
CA GLY A 214 -5.62 28.49 -10.37
C GLY A 214 -7.04 28.94 -10.65
N GLY A 215 -7.86 28.00 -11.13
CA GLY A 215 -9.21 28.31 -11.58
C GLY A 215 -10.18 28.62 -10.43
N LEU A 216 -10.99 29.68 -10.59
CA LEU A 216 -12.11 30.02 -9.69
C LEU A 216 -13.43 30.00 -10.46
N THR A 217 -14.49 29.47 -9.85
CA THR A 217 -15.83 29.48 -10.45
C THR A 217 -16.48 30.86 -10.34
N THR A 218 -17.53 31.11 -11.13
CA THR A 218 -18.35 32.34 -10.99
C THR A 218 -18.93 32.48 -9.57
N GLN A 219 -19.31 31.37 -8.93
CA GLN A 219 -19.83 31.37 -7.55
C GLN A 219 -18.74 31.69 -6.53
N ASP A 220 -17.52 31.17 -6.73
CA ASP A 220 -16.37 31.49 -5.87
C ASP A 220 -16.09 33.01 -5.91
N LEU A 221 -16.12 33.59 -7.10
CA LEU A 221 -15.89 35.02 -7.33
C LEU A 221 -17.02 35.88 -6.74
N GLU A 222 -18.28 35.46 -6.82
CA GLU A 222 -19.39 36.13 -6.14
C GLU A 222 -19.15 36.21 -4.63
N GLU A 223 -18.74 35.12 -4.00
CA GLU A 223 -18.51 35.09 -2.55
C GLU A 223 -17.27 35.91 -2.13
N LEU A 224 -16.21 35.89 -2.94
CA LEU A 224 -14.95 36.59 -2.67
C LEU A 224 -15.03 38.10 -2.91
N ILE A 225 -15.74 38.51 -3.97
CA ILE A 225 -15.87 39.92 -4.38
C ILE A 225 -17.09 40.57 -3.71
N GLY A 226 -18.16 39.81 -3.41
CA GLY A 226 -19.40 40.31 -2.83
C GLY A 226 -20.35 40.96 -3.84
N VAL A 227 -20.29 40.55 -5.11
CA VAL A 227 -21.17 41.01 -6.22
C VAL A 227 -21.92 39.82 -6.81
N SER A 228 -23.08 40.05 -7.43
CA SER A 228 -23.90 38.93 -7.91
C SER A 228 -23.23 38.15 -9.05
N THR A 229 -23.54 36.86 -9.19
CA THR A 229 -23.08 36.03 -10.33
C THR A 229 -23.26 36.71 -11.69
N TRP A 230 -24.40 37.37 -11.91
CA TRP A 230 -24.69 38.12 -13.14
C TRP A 230 -23.68 39.25 -13.39
N GLN A 231 -23.26 39.98 -12.35
CA GLN A 231 -22.25 41.03 -12.46
C GLN A 231 -20.87 40.44 -12.75
N VAL A 232 -20.51 39.32 -12.10
CA VAL A 232 -19.26 38.60 -12.39
C VAL A 232 -19.22 38.16 -13.86
N GLU A 233 -20.30 37.54 -14.35
CA GLU A 233 -20.43 37.16 -15.77
C GLU A 233 -20.37 38.35 -16.70
N GLU A 234 -21.00 39.48 -16.36
CA GLU A 234 -20.94 40.71 -17.14
C GLU A 234 -19.49 41.19 -17.30
N TYR A 235 -18.72 41.24 -16.19
CA TYR A 235 -17.30 41.60 -16.22
C TYR A 235 -16.46 40.64 -17.08
N LEU A 236 -16.68 39.33 -16.94
CA LEU A 236 -16.01 38.28 -17.71
C LEU A 236 -16.42 38.29 -19.20
N ARG A 237 -17.61 38.80 -19.55
CA ARG A 237 -18.08 38.88 -20.95
C ARG A 237 -17.63 40.16 -21.66
N THR A 238 -17.06 41.13 -20.94
CA THR A 238 -16.49 42.34 -21.54
C THR A 238 -15.24 42.03 -22.37
N ALA A 239 -14.66 43.06 -23.03
CA ALA A 239 -13.41 42.91 -23.81
C ALA A 239 -12.26 42.27 -23.02
N ALA A 240 -12.22 42.45 -21.69
CA ALA A 240 -11.26 41.80 -20.79
C ALA A 240 -11.45 40.28 -20.66
N GLY A 241 -12.63 39.76 -21.03
CA GLY A 241 -12.97 38.34 -21.12
C GLY A 241 -12.01 37.51 -21.97
N ARG A 242 -11.37 38.12 -22.97
CA ARG A 242 -10.36 37.46 -23.82
C ARG A 242 -9.07 37.12 -23.06
N SER A 243 -8.82 37.80 -21.95
CA SER A 243 -7.70 37.52 -21.05
C SER A 243 -8.01 36.39 -20.06
N PHE A 244 -9.26 35.90 -20.05
CA PHE A 244 -9.72 34.79 -19.23
C PHE A 244 -10.11 33.59 -20.12
N ARG A 245 -9.86 32.39 -19.62
CA ARG A 245 -10.29 31.14 -20.23
C ARG A 245 -11.32 30.50 -19.31
N SER A 246 -12.48 30.13 -19.85
CA SER A 246 -13.37 29.17 -19.18
C SER A 246 -12.93 27.75 -19.54
N VAL A 247 -12.73 26.91 -18.54
CA VAL A 247 -12.43 25.49 -18.70
C VAL A 247 -13.50 24.70 -17.99
N THR A 248 -14.10 23.74 -18.69
CA THR A 248 -15.00 22.76 -18.09
C THR A 248 -14.15 21.65 -17.48
N GLU A 249 -14.05 21.62 -16.15
CA GLU A 249 -13.13 20.70 -15.45
C GLU A 249 -13.55 19.21 -15.51
N ARG A 250 -14.83 18.89 -15.77
CA ARG A 250 -15.31 17.49 -15.85
C ARG A 250 -16.41 17.29 -16.90
N PRO A 251 -16.41 16.19 -17.68
CA PRO A 251 -17.59 15.75 -18.40
C PRO A 251 -18.67 15.35 -17.39
N GLY A 252 -19.79 16.08 -17.32
CA GLY A 252 -20.95 15.75 -16.46
C GLY A 252 -21.23 16.71 -15.30
N ARG A 253 -20.29 17.58 -14.90
CA ARG A 253 -20.55 18.73 -14.02
C ARG A 253 -20.00 19.99 -14.68
N SER A 254 -20.88 20.75 -15.32
CA SER A 254 -20.57 22.02 -15.98
C SER A 254 -20.36 23.13 -14.94
N LEU A 255 -19.17 23.18 -14.33
CA LEU A 255 -18.71 24.36 -13.62
C LEU A 255 -17.77 25.12 -14.56
N ASP A 256 -18.15 26.35 -14.92
CA ASP A 256 -17.29 27.27 -15.66
C ASP A 256 -16.21 27.78 -14.70
N VAL A 257 -14.99 27.26 -14.87
CA VAL A 257 -13.83 27.65 -14.09
C VAL A 257 -13.05 28.71 -14.87
N HIS A 258 -12.86 29.88 -14.27
CA HIS A 258 -12.18 31.02 -14.87
C HIS A 258 -10.72 31.08 -14.42
N LEU A 259 -9.81 31.21 -15.39
CA LEU A 259 -8.37 31.35 -15.18
C LEU A 259 -7.78 32.36 -16.16
N LEU A 260 -6.63 32.95 -15.84
CA LEU A 260 -5.89 33.78 -16.78
C LEU A 260 -5.46 32.94 -17.99
N ALA A 261 -5.70 33.45 -19.19
CA ALA A 261 -5.60 32.68 -20.43
C ALA A 261 -4.18 32.19 -20.78
N HIS A 262 -3.13 32.72 -20.13
CA HIS A 262 -1.75 32.38 -20.42
C HIS A 262 -0.84 32.53 -19.19
N ALA A 263 0.16 31.66 -19.03
CA ALA A 263 1.14 31.75 -17.94
C ALA A 263 1.89 33.11 -17.90
N GLN A 264 2.11 33.76 -19.05
CA GLN A 264 2.74 35.09 -19.09
C GLN A 264 1.81 36.20 -18.61
N LEU A 265 0.49 36.02 -18.72
CA LEU A 265 -0.49 36.93 -18.10
C LEU A 265 -0.46 36.82 -16.58
N GLN A 266 -0.32 35.61 -16.04
CA GLN A 266 -0.18 35.38 -14.60
C GLN A 266 1.02 36.18 -14.07
N VAL A 267 2.20 36.02 -14.68
CA VAL A 267 3.42 36.75 -14.29
C VAL A 267 3.26 38.26 -14.45
N ALA A 268 2.66 38.72 -15.56
CA ALA A 268 2.42 40.15 -15.79
C ALA A 268 1.44 40.74 -14.76
N ALA A 269 0.36 40.03 -14.44
CA ALA A 269 -0.60 40.44 -13.44
C ALA A 269 0.02 40.47 -12.03
N GLU A 270 0.84 39.49 -11.67
CA GLU A 270 1.59 39.46 -10.41
C GLU A 270 2.53 40.68 -10.29
N GLN A 271 3.28 40.99 -11.35
CA GLN A 271 4.16 42.17 -11.39
C GLN A 271 3.38 43.48 -11.30
N MET A 272 2.24 43.59 -12.01
CA MET A 272 1.41 44.79 -12.03
C MET A 272 0.66 45.03 -10.72
N LEU A 273 0.22 43.97 -10.04
CA LEU A 273 -0.41 44.05 -8.72
C LEU A 273 0.64 44.34 -7.62
N GLY A 274 1.87 43.83 -7.77
CA GLY A 274 2.95 44.04 -6.83
C GLY A 274 2.54 43.68 -5.40
N ALA A 275 2.76 44.59 -4.44
CA ALA A 275 2.40 44.37 -3.03
C ALA A 275 0.90 44.18 -2.79
N ARG A 276 0.01 44.59 -3.71
CA ARG A 276 -1.44 44.40 -3.56
C ARG A 276 -1.85 42.93 -3.55
N ILE A 277 -1.04 42.04 -4.13
CA ILE A 277 -1.35 40.60 -4.20
C ILE A 277 -1.44 39.98 -2.80
N GLY A 278 -0.67 40.47 -1.83
CA GLY A 278 -0.69 39.97 -0.46
C GLY A 278 -2.06 40.14 0.21
N ASN A 279 -2.77 41.24 -0.05
CA ASN A 279 -4.13 41.46 0.48
C ASN A 279 -5.12 40.43 -0.11
N TYR A 280 -5.03 40.15 -1.41
CA TYR A 280 -5.87 39.13 -2.05
C TYR A 280 -5.56 37.72 -1.53
N GLN A 281 -4.29 37.40 -1.27
CA GLN A 281 -3.89 36.16 -0.62
C GLN A 281 -4.47 36.05 0.80
N GLU A 282 -4.38 37.11 1.60
CA GLU A 282 -4.96 37.17 2.94
C GLU A 282 -6.49 37.02 2.92
N ARG A 283 -7.19 37.59 1.93
CA ARG A 283 -8.63 37.39 1.73
C ARG A 283 -8.96 35.94 1.35
N LEU A 284 -8.14 35.28 0.52
CA LEU A 284 -8.28 33.85 0.21
C LEU A 284 -8.06 32.98 1.45
N HIS A 285 -7.06 33.32 2.28
CA HIS A 285 -6.82 32.67 3.56
C HIS A 285 -8.01 32.81 4.52
N ASN A 286 -8.54 34.02 4.68
CA ASN A 286 -9.72 34.28 5.50
C ASN A 286 -10.97 33.55 4.97
N TRP A 287 -11.11 33.42 3.65
CA TRP A 287 -12.18 32.63 3.04
C TRP A 287 -12.05 31.14 3.39
N ALA A 288 -10.85 30.57 3.28
CA ALA A 288 -10.58 29.21 3.72
C ALA A 288 -10.86 29.02 5.22
N ASP A 289 -10.48 29.99 6.07
CA ASP A 289 -10.70 29.94 7.52
C ASP A 289 -12.19 29.96 7.90
N ARG A 290 -13.03 30.70 7.15
CA ARG A 290 -14.49 30.67 7.33
C ARG A 290 -15.08 29.29 7.04
N TYR A 291 -14.62 28.62 5.99
CA TYR A 291 -15.05 27.25 5.67
C TYR A 291 -14.50 26.22 6.65
N ALA A 292 -13.26 26.39 7.11
CA ALA A 292 -12.67 25.55 8.15
C ALA A 292 -13.47 25.65 9.47
N ALA A 293 -13.87 26.86 9.88
CA ALA A 293 -14.69 27.09 11.08
C ALA A 293 -16.10 26.47 10.97
N ARG A 294 -16.60 26.29 9.74
CA ARG A 294 -17.86 25.57 9.45
C ARG A 294 -17.66 24.06 9.24
N HIS A 295 -16.46 23.53 9.49
CA HIS A 295 -16.11 22.13 9.30
C HIS A 295 -16.28 21.63 7.85
N TRP A 296 -15.91 22.43 6.86
CA TRP A 296 -15.87 22.02 5.44
C TRP A 296 -17.18 21.36 4.95
N PRO A 297 -18.31 22.10 4.94
CA PRO A 297 -19.61 21.57 4.53
C PRO A 297 -19.64 21.13 3.05
N SER A 298 -20.68 20.41 2.63
CA SER A 298 -20.76 19.82 1.28
C SER A 298 -20.77 20.86 0.14
N ASP A 299 -21.20 22.09 0.43
CA ASP A 299 -21.16 23.28 -0.43
C ASP A 299 -19.78 23.94 -0.54
N THR A 300 -18.72 23.35 0.02
CA THR A 300 -17.35 23.89 -0.06
C THR A 300 -16.87 24.02 -1.51
N PRO A 301 -16.35 25.17 -1.94
CA PRO A 301 -15.73 25.38 -3.25
C PRO A 301 -14.66 24.33 -3.61
N GLU A 302 -14.64 23.84 -4.86
CA GLU A 302 -13.62 22.89 -5.33
C GLU A 302 -12.21 23.50 -5.27
N TYR A 303 -12.08 24.81 -5.52
CA TYR A 303 -10.82 25.52 -5.34
C TYR A 303 -10.26 25.32 -3.93
N LEU A 304 -11.07 25.49 -2.87
CA LEU A 304 -10.61 25.30 -1.50
C LEU A 304 -10.15 23.87 -1.21
N LEU A 305 -10.68 22.87 -1.93
CA LEU A 305 -10.30 21.47 -1.77
C LEU A 305 -9.06 21.05 -2.55
N ARG A 306 -8.78 21.64 -3.73
CA ARG A 306 -7.63 21.24 -4.55
C ARG A 306 -6.69 22.39 -4.88
N GLY A 307 -7.23 23.46 -5.48
CA GLY A 307 -6.45 24.61 -5.94
C GLY A 307 -5.73 25.35 -4.82
N TYR A 308 -6.41 25.55 -3.69
CA TYR A 308 -5.87 26.21 -2.52
C TYR A 308 -4.71 25.43 -1.90
N PHE A 309 -4.83 24.11 -1.75
CA PHE A 309 -3.72 23.29 -1.22
C PHE A 309 -2.50 23.34 -2.14
N SER A 310 -2.69 23.24 -3.47
CA SER A 310 -1.61 23.43 -4.44
C SER A 310 -0.93 24.79 -4.31
N ARG A 311 -1.72 25.86 -4.07
CA ARG A 311 -1.19 27.20 -3.84
C ARG A 311 -0.37 27.30 -2.55
N LEU A 312 -0.81 26.67 -1.47
CA LEU A 312 -0.08 26.60 -0.20
C LEU A 312 1.25 25.86 -0.37
N THR A 313 1.26 24.75 -1.10
CA THR A 313 2.50 24.01 -1.43
C THR A 313 3.48 24.89 -2.19
N ALA A 314 3.01 25.61 -3.21
CA ALA A 314 3.86 26.53 -3.97
C ALA A 314 4.37 27.72 -3.15
N ALA A 315 3.63 28.15 -2.12
CA ALA A 315 4.03 29.21 -1.20
C ALA A 315 4.91 28.72 -0.04
N GLY A 316 4.97 27.41 0.21
CA GLY A 316 5.66 26.82 1.36
C GLY A 316 5.01 27.13 2.71
N ASP A 317 3.70 27.41 2.75
CA ASP A 317 2.98 27.71 4.01
C ASP A 317 2.66 26.42 4.78
N LEU A 318 3.67 25.93 5.50
CA LEU A 318 3.60 24.69 6.26
C LEU A 318 2.47 24.68 7.31
N ALA A 319 2.21 25.80 7.98
CA ALA A 319 1.22 25.85 9.05
C ALA A 319 -0.19 25.58 8.50
N ARG A 320 -0.54 26.20 7.37
CA ARG A 320 -1.83 25.98 6.71
C ARG A 320 -1.88 24.63 6.01
N MET A 321 -0.78 24.16 5.42
CA MET A 321 -0.72 22.81 4.84
C MET A 321 -1.01 21.74 5.90
N VAL A 322 -0.38 21.82 7.08
CA VAL A 322 -0.64 20.91 8.20
C VAL A 322 -2.11 21.01 8.63
N ALA A 323 -2.67 22.22 8.80
CA ALA A 323 -4.07 22.38 9.18
C ALA A 323 -5.07 21.76 8.19
N CYS A 324 -4.80 21.86 6.89
CA CYS A 324 -5.61 21.18 5.86
C CYS A 324 -5.43 19.66 5.94
N ALA A 325 -4.18 19.19 5.99
CA ALA A 325 -3.84 17.77 5.94
C ALA A 325 -4.24 17.00 7.21
N THR A 326 -4.48 17.66 8.34
CA THR A 326 -4.92 17.04 9.62
C THR A 326 -6.41 17.27 9.91
N SER A 327 -7.23 17.67 8.93
CA SER A 327 -8.67 17.92 9.14
C SER A 327 -9.54 16.72 8.76
N PRO A 328 -10.17 16.00 9.72
CA PRO A 328 -11.04 14.86 9.42
C PRO A 328 -12.23 15.22 8.52
N HIS A 329 -12.82 16.39 8.74
CA HIS A 329 -13.93 16.89 7.93
C HIS A 329 -13.52 17.12 6.48
N ARG A 330 -12.31 17.63 6.25
CA ARG A 330 -11.78 17.81 4.90
C ARG A 330 -11.47 16.47 4.24
N HIS A 331 -10.93 15.50 4.97
CA HIS A 331 -10.73 14.13 4.47
C HIS A 331 -12.05 13.49 4.05
N HIS A 332 -13.09 13.61 4.88
CA HIS A 332 -14.43 13.11 4.58
C HIS A 332 -15.02 13.78 3.35
N LEU A 333 -14.93 15.10 3.24
CA LEU A 333 -15.42 15.83 2.07
C LEU A 333 -14.66 15.47 0.79
N ALA A 334 -13.33 15.33 0.87
CA ALA A 334 -12.52 14.85 -0.24
C ALA A 334 -12.97 13.45 -0.69
N ARG A 335 -13.16 12.53 0.26
CA ARG A 335 -13.68 11.18 0.01
C ARG A 335 -15.08 11.20 -0.60
N ALA A 336 -15.99 12.04 -0.11
CA ALA A 336 -17.33 12.15 -0.66
C ALA A 336 -17.34 12.65 -2.12
N ARG A 337 -16.30 13.40 -2.54
CA ARG A 337 -16.18 13.93 -3.91
C ARG A 337 -15.39 13.06 -4.86
N SER A 338 -14.30 12.44 -4.40
CA SER A 338 -13.46 11.58 -5.21
C SER A 338 -13.84 10.11 -5.10
N GLY A 339 -14.60 9.71 -4.08
CA GLY A 339 -14.95 8.32 -3.78
C GLY A 339 -13.83 7.51 -3.09
N GLY A 340 -12.72 8.15 -2.68
CA GLY A 340 -11.59 7.48 -2.03
C GLY A 340 -10.71 8.44 -1.22
N ASP A 341 -9.75 7.89 -0.46
CA ASP A 341 -8.86 8.69 0.42
C ASP A 341 -7.57 9.17 -0.25
N GLY A 342 -7.34 8.83 -1.52
CA GLY A 342 -6.10 9.15 -2.25
C GLY A 342 -5.72 10.63 -2.25
N ALA A 343 -6.71 11.54 -2.40
CA ALA A 343 -6.47 12.98 -2.34
C ALA A 343 -5.96 13.45 -0.96
N ALA A 344 -6.59 12.97 0.12
CA ALA A 344 -6.18 13.30 1.48
C ALA A 344 -4.79 12.75 1.82
N LEU A 345 -4.51 11.51 1.40
CA LEU A 345 -3.18 10.91 1.55
C LEU A 345 -2.11 11.68 0.77
N THR A 346 -2.44 12.17 -0.43
CA THR A 346 -1.55 13.00 -1.24
C THR A 346 -1.26 14.34 -0.55
N GLU A 347 -2.27 15.01 0.02
CA GLU A 347 -2.07 16.24 0.82
C GLU A 347 -1.13 15.98 2.01
N ILE A 348 -1.34 14.87 2.74
CA ILE A 348 -0.50 14.49 3.88
C ILE A 348 0.94 14.22 3.43
N ILE A 349 1.15 13.36 2.43
CA ILE A 349 2.48 12.99 1.93
C ILE A 349 3.22 14.21 1.38
N THR A 350 2.53 15.08 0.64
CA THR A 350 3.11 16.34 0.13
C THR A 350 3.59 17.21 1.29
N THR A 351 2.77 17.38 2.32
CA THR A 351 3.13 18.16 3.51
C THR A 351 4.32 17.54 4.25
N GLN A 352 4.33 16.21 4.40
CA GLN A 352 5.47 15.49 4.98
C GLN A 352 6.74 15.77 4.18
N ASN A 353 6.71 15.61 2.86
CA ASN A 353 7.85 15.89 1.98
C ASN A 353 8.35 17.33 2.10
N THR A 354 7.45 18.33 2.18
CA THR A 354 7.85 19.72 2.40
C THR A 354 8.50 19.95 3.77
N ILE A 355 8.07 19.25 4.82
CA ILE A 355 8.74 19.31 6.13
C ILE A 355 10.12 18.63 6.07
N LEU A 356 10.25 17.55 5.30
CA LEU A 356 11.51 16.80 5.14
C LEU A 356 12.62 17.60 4.44
N THR A 357 12.28 18.59 3.60
CA THR A 357 13.28 19.43 2.92
C THR A 357 13.89 20.50 3.82
N HIS A 358 13.35 20.74 5.02
CA HIS A 358 13.87 21.73 5.96
C HIS A 358 15.06 21.18 6.78
N ASP A 359 16.06 22.03 7.07
CA ASP A 359 17.25 21.66 7.86
C ASP A 359 16.93 21.10 9.26
N LYS A 360 15.82 21.58 9.85
CA LYS A 360 15.28 21.12 11.13
C LYS A 360 13.80 20.76 10.97
N PRO A 361 13.48 19.50 10.64
CA PRO A 361 12.11 19.04 10.47
C PRO A 361 11.31 19.15 11.78
N ASP A 362 10.08 19.66 11.70
CA ASP A 362 9.15 19.69 12.83
C ASP A 362 8.58 18.29 13.09
N LEU A 363 9.13 17.61 14.10
CA LEU A 363 8.73 16.26 14.49
C LEU A 363 7.30 16.20 15.06
N VAL A 364 6.81 17.29 15.68
CA VAL A 364 5.45 17.33 16.23
C VAL A 364 4.44 17.45 15.08
N ALA A 365 4.70 18.30 14.10
CA ALA A 365 3.89 18.37 12.88
C ALA A 365 3.90 17.04 12.11
N LEU A 366 5.07 16.39 11.97
CA LEU A 366 5.16 15.07 11.35
C LEU A 366 4.38 14.00 12.10
N ALA A 367 4.38 14.03 13.44
CA ALA A 367 3.60 13.10 14.26
C ALA A 367 2.09 13.28 14.05
N ARG A 368 1.61 14.53 14.03
CA ARG A 368 0.19 14.85 13.72
C ARG A 368 -0.21 14.32 12.36
N LEU A 369 0.60 14.57 11.33
CA LEU A 369 0.38 14.05 9.97
C LEU A 369 0.40 12.52 9.93
N ALA A 370 1.32 11.88 10.66
CA ALA A 370 1.42 10.43 10.73
C ALA A 370 0.19 9.79 11.38
N VAL A 371 -0.41 10.42 12.40
CA VAL A 371 -1.67 9.95 13.02
C VAL A 371 -2.79 9.86 11.99
N HIS A 372 -3.00 10.93 11.22
CA HIS A 372 -4.01 10.97 10.16
C HIS A 372 -3.71 10.00 9.02
N ARG A 373 -2.45 9.94 8.56
CA ARG A 373 -2.03 8.99 7.52
C ARG A 373 -2.32 7.55 7.92
N VAL A 374 -1.90 7.15 9.12
CA VAL A 374 -2.10 5.79 9.63
C VAL A 374 -3.59 5.50 9.82
N ASN A 375 -4.39 6.46 10.31
CA ASN A 375 -5.84 6.29 10.41
C ASN A 375 -6.49 6.01 9.05
N LEU A 376 -6.18 6.82 8.02
CA LEU A 376 -6.68 6.59 6.66
C LEU A 376 -6.18 5.25 6.09
N GLN A 377 -4.89 4.93 6.26
CA GLN A 377 -4.33 3.67 5.77
C GLN A 377 -4.97 2.43 6.43
N ARG A 378 -5.24 2.47 7.74
CA ARG A 378 -5.94 1.39 8.47
C ARG A 378 -7.36 1.21 7.94
N SER A 379 -8.11 2.30 7.76
CA SER A 379 -9.45 2.22 7.18
C SER A 379 -9.47 1.66 5.75
N ASN A 380 -8.40 1.80 4.98
CA ASN A 380 -8.29 1.23 3.63
C ASN A 380 -7.70 -0.19 3.59
N SER A 381 -7.13 -0.68 4.70
CA SER A 381 -6.42 -1.98 4.76
C SER A 381 -7.31 -3.21 4.58
N GLN A 382 -8.60 -3.08 4.83
CA GLN A 382 -9.57 -4.17 4.71
C GLN A 382 -10.43 -4.05 3.45
N ILE A 383 -10.17 -3.04 2.61
CA ILE A 383 -10.89 -2.87 1.35
C ILE A 383 -10.45 -3.99 0.41
N PRO A 384 -11.37 -4.80 -0.13
CA PRO A 384 -11.01 -5.83 -1.10
C PRO A 384 -10.31 -5.20 -2.32
N PRO A 385 -9.15 -5.71 -2.77
CA PRO A 385 -8.43 -5.17 -3.94
C PRO A 385 -9.28 -5.16 -5.23
N GLY A 386 -10.29 -6.02 -5.32
CA GLY A 386 -11.24 -6.04 -6.45
C GLY A 386 -12.31 -4.94 -6.42
N LEU A 387 -12.55 -4.30 -5.26
CA LEU A 387 -13.62 -3.31 -5.08
C LEU A 387 -13.49 -2.09 -6.01
N PRO A 388 -12.30 -1.50 -6.22
CA PRO A 388 -12.10 -0.45 -7.23
C PRO A 388 -12.50 -0.87 -8.65
N ALA A 389 -12.30 -2.13 -9.03
CA ALA A 389 -12.69 -2.63 -10.34
C ALA A 389 -14.23 -2.66 -10.51
N GLY A 390 -14.97 -2.88 -9.42
CA GLY A 390 -16.43 -2.75 -9.39
C GLY A 390 -16.90 -1.33 -9.69
N TRP A 391 -16.27 -0.31 -9.07
CA TRP A 391 -16.55 1.09 -9.37
C TRP A 391 -16.16 1.49 -10.80
N ALA A 392 -15.06 0.95 -11.31
CA ALA A 392 -14.68 1.13 -12.71
C ALA A 392 -15.74 0.59 -13.68
N ARG A 393 -16.35 -0.57 -13.35
CA ARG A 393 -17.45 -1.17 -14.15
C ARG A 393 -18.71 -0.29 -14.17
N LEU A 394 -18.94 0.49 -13.12
CA LEU A 394 -20.03 1.48 -13.02
C LEU A 394 -19.70 2.83 -13.68
N GLY A 395 -18.54 2.95 -14.34
CA GLY A 395 -18.09 4.20 -14.96
C GLY A 395 -17.52 5.23 -13.96
N GLN A 396 -17.44 4.89 -12.67
CA GLN A 396 -16.84 5.74 -11.64
C GLN A 396 -15.31 5.53 -11.58
N LEU A 397 -14.64 5.80 -12.71
CA LEU A 397 -13.21 5.54 -12.87
C LEU A 397 -12.35 6.37 -11.91
N ASP A 398 -12.70 7.63 -11.68
CA ASP A 398 -11.96 8.51 -10.78
C ASP A 398 -12.04 8.02 -9.31
N ARG A 399 -13.17 7.39 -8.93
CA ARG A 399 -13.33 6.72 -7.63
C ARG A 399 -12.45 5.49 -7.51
N ALA A 400 -12.43 4.66 -8.55
CA ALA A 400 -11.56 3.50 -8.60
C ALA A 400 -10.08 3.90 -8.45
N GLU A 401 -9.62 4.89 -9.21
CA GLU A 401 -8.25 5.41 -9.14
C GLU A 401 -7.93 5.98 -7.75
N SER A 402 -8.83 6.81 -7.19
CA SER A 402 -8.63 7.40 -5.86
C SER A 402 -8.59 6.35 -4.73
N MET A 403 -9.29 5.22 -4.88
CA MET A 403 -9.20 4.10 -3.95
C MET A 403 -7.89 3.31 -4.12
N ILE A 404 -7.48 3.05 -5.36
CA ILE A 404 -6.21 2.36 -5.68
C ILE A 404 -5.02 3.10 -5.06
N GLU A 405 -5.00 4.43 -5.16
CA GLU A 405 -3.95 5.27 -4.56
C GLU A 405 -3.91 5.18 -3.03
N ALA A 406 -5.02 4.80 -2.39
CA ALA A 406 -5.12 4.73 -0.93
C ALA A 406 -4.64 3.40 -0.33
N PHE A 407 -4.37 2.38 -1.15
CA PHE A 407 -3.83 1.10 -0.66
C PHE A 407 -2.40 1.27 -0.13
N ARG A 408 -2.20 0.82 1.11
CA ARG A 408 -0.89 0.84 1.78
C ARG A 408 0.01 -0.32 1.32
N ASP A 409 -0.56 -1.52 1.20
CA ASP A 409 0.20 -2.70 0.79
C ASP A 409 0.46 -2.62 -0.73
N PRO A 410 1.72 -2.65 -1.18
CA PRO A 410 2.04 -2.68 -2.60
C PRO A 410 1.43 -3.89 -3.32
N VAL A 411 1.25 -5.03 -2.64
CA VAL A 411 0.64 -6.24 -3.24
C VAL A 411 -0.82 -5.98 -3.55
N ASP A 412 -1.59 -5.49 -2.58
CA ASP A 412 -3.02 -5.17 -2.76
C ASP A 412 -3.20 -4.06 -3.79
N ARG A 413 -2.31 -3.07 -3.80
CA ARG A 413 -2.33 -1.99 -4.79
C ARG A 413 -2.09 -2.51 -6.21
N ILE A 414 -1.14 -3.43 -6.38
CA ILE A 414 -0.88 -4.10 -7.67
C ILE A 414 -2.12 -4.91 -8.06
N ASP A 415 -2.65 -5.74 -7.17
CA ASP A 415 -3.82 -6.58 -7.46
C ASP A 415 -5.05 -5.71 -7.83
N ALA A 416 -5.25 -4.55 -7.19
CA ALA A 416 -6.29 -3.58 -7.53
C ALA A 416 -6.08 -2.90 -8.88
N LEU A 417 -4.85 -2.49 -9.21
CA LEU A 417 -4.49 -1.95 -10.53
C LEU A 417 -4.77 -2.96 -11.64
N LEU A 418 -4.36 -4.22 -11.43
CA LEU A 418 -4.58 -5.30 -12.39
C LEU A 418 -6.08 -5.58 -12.59
N ALA A 419 -6.85 -5.64 -11.51
CA ALA A 419 -8.31 -5.84 -11.57
C ALA A 419 -9.02 -4.69 -12.30
N ALA A 420 -8.69 -3.43 -11.97
CA ALA A 420 -9.28 -2.26 -12.61
C ALA A 420 -8.88 -2.16 -14.09
N ALA A 421 -7.61 -2.41 -14.43
CA ALA A 421 -7.14 -2.42 -15.81
C ALA A 421 -7.91 -3.42 -16.69
N LYS A 422 -8.20 -4.61 -16.14
CA LYS A 422 -9.01 -5.63 -16.83
C LYS A 422 -10.42 -5.14 -17.14
N VAL A 423 -11.06 -4.43 -16.20
CA VAL A 423 -12.41 -3.87 -16.39
C VAL A 423 -12.38 -2.72 -17.39
N CYS A 424 -11.49 -1.74 -17.21
CA CYS A 424 -11.33 -0.60 -18.12
C CYS A 424 -11.17 -1.06 -19.57
N ARG A 425 -10.40 -2.11 -19.82
CA ARG A 425 -10.24 -2.63 -21.18
C ARG A 425 -11.50 -3.26 -21.75
N LYS A 426 -12.27 -3.99 -20.95
CA LYS A 426 -13.55 -4.56 -21.39
C LYS A 426 -14.56 -3.47 -21.78
N GLU A 427 -14.52 -2.34 -21.07
CA GLU A 427 -15.36 -1.17 -21.36
C GLU A 427 -14.81 -0.28 -22.50
N GLY A 428 -13.65 -0.61 -23.08
CA GLY A 428 -13.05 0.14 -24.20
C GLY A 428 -12.07 1.25 -23.81
N GLU A 429 -11.81 1.46 -22.52
CA GLU A 429 -10.87 2.45 -21.97
C GLU A 429 -9.40 1.97 -22.06
N THR A 430 -8.94 1.67 -23.28
CA THR A 430 -7.64 1.02 -23.55
C THR A 430 -6.46 1.81 -23.00
N GLN A 431 -6.44 3.14 -23.17
CA GLN A 431 -5.35 3.99 -22.69
C GLN A 431 -5.26 4.00 -21.16
N ARG A 432 -6.41 4.04 -20.45
CA ARG A 432 -6.43 3.98 -18.99
C ARG A 432 -5.97 2.61 -18.49
N ALA A 433 -6.44 1.54 -19.12
CA ALA A 433 -6.03 0.18 -18.79
C ALA A 433 -4.52 -0.02 -18.94
N GLN A 434 -3.91 0.53 -20.01
CA GLN A 434 -2.45 0.49 -20.20
C GLN A 434 -1.72 1.26 -19.10
N ARG A 435 -2.14 2.50 -18.77
CA ARG A 435 -1.54 3.27 -17.68
C ARG A 435 -1.58 2.54 -16.34
N MET A 436 -2.69 1.89 -16.00
CA MET A 436 -2.82 1.11 -14.77
C MET A 436 -1.89 -0.12 -14.76
N LEU A 437 -1.74 -0.81 -15.90
CA LEU A 437 -0.79 -1.93 -16.03
C LEU A 437 0.66 -1.47 -15.90
N ASP A 438 1.01 -0.34 -16.51
CA ASP A 438 2.37 0.22 -16.43
C ASP A 438 2.70 0.64 -14.98
N GLN A 439 1.74 1.25 -14.27
CA GLN A 439 1.87 1.53 -12.84
C GLN A 439 2.05 0.26 -12.00
N ALA A 440 1.29 -0.80 -12.28
CA ALA A 440 1.42 -2.08 -11.58
C ALA A 440 2.79 -2.71 -11.83
N ALA A 441 3.27 -2.65 -13.08
CA ALA A 441 4.60 -3.12 -13.44
C ALA A 441 5.68 -2.35 -12.68
N GLU A 442 5.62 -1.02 -12.65
CA GLU A 442 6.61 -0.20 -11.96
C GLU A 442 6.64 -0.45 -10.45
N LEU A 443 5.46 -0.55 -9.81
CA LEU A 443 5.37 -0.94 -8.40
C LEU A 443 5.97 -2.32 -8.16
N ALA A 444 5.72 -3.30 -9.04
CA ALA A 444 6.27 -4.64 -8.92
C ALA A 444 7.81 -4.66 -9.02
N LYS A 445 8.44 -3.76 -9.80
CA LYS A 445 9.92 -3.69 -9.88
C LYS A 445 10.56 -3.27 -8.56
N THR A 446 9.89 -2.40 -7.81
CA THR A 446 10.39 -1.91 -6.52
C THR A 446 10.19 -2.91 -5.38
N PHE A 447 9.41 -3.96 -5.60
CA PHE A 447 9.07 -4.93 -4.57
C PHE A 447 10.29 -5.77 -4.14
N ASN A 448 10.47 -5.92 -2.82
CA ASN A 448 11.55 -6.72 -2.28
C ASN A 448 11.28 -8.22 -2.47
N GLN A 449 11.99 -8.82 -3.43
CA GLN A 449 11.87 -10.25 -3.79
C GLN A 449 12.31 -11.22 -2.69
N PHE A 450 12.87 -10.75 -1.56
CA PHE A 450 13.06 -11.61 -0.38
C PHE A 450 11.73 -12.25 0.09
N TRP A 451 10.62 -11.54 -0.08
CA TRP A 451 9.27 -12.03 0.25
C TRP A 451 8.60 -12.80 -0.91
N GLY A 452 9.37 -13.09 -1.95
CA GLY A 452 8.95 -13.83 -3.14
C GLY A 452 8.58 -12.96 -4.33
N ALA A 453 8.52 -13.57 -5.51
CA ALA A 453 8.21 -12.89 -6.77
C ALA A 453 6.71 -12.84 -7.15
N ARG A 454 5.78 -13.07 -6.21
CA ARG A 454 4.34 -13.05 -6.49
C ARG A 454 3.89 -11.78 -7.24
N PRO A 455 4.23 -10.55 -6.80
CA PRO A 455 3.72 -9.34 -7.47
C PRO A 455 4.20 -9.21 -8.92
N VAL A 456 5.48 -9.50 -9.16
CA VAL A 456 6.07 -9.51 -10.51
C VAL A 456 5.39 -10.56 -11.39
N ARG A 457 5.13 -11.75 -10.83
CA ARG A 457 4.44 -12.84 -11.53
C ARG A 457 2.98 -12.51 -11.85
N SER A 458 2.24 -11.88 -10.93
CA SER A 458 0.87 -11.43 -11.19
C SER A 458 0.80 -10.46 -12.38
N VAL A 459 1.71 -9.48 -12.42
CA VAL A 459 1.80 -8.55 -13.56
C VAL A 459 2.17 -9.28 -14.85
N ALA A 460 3.13 -10.21 -14.80
CA ALA A 460 3.52 -11.00 -15.96
C ALA A 460 2.37 -11.84 -16.54
N ILE A 461 1.58 -12.48 -15.68
CA ILE A 461 0.37 -13.23 -16.10
C ILE A 461 -0.65 -12.30 -16.74
N GLU A 462 -0.86 -11.10 -16.17
CA GLU A 462 -1.78 -10.13 -16.76
C GLU A 462 -1.25 -9.53 -18.06
N PHE A 463 0.06 -9.47 -18.31
CA PHE A 463 0.55 -9.17 -19.66
C PHE A 463 0.33 -10.34 -20.64
N ALA A 464 0.53 -11.57 -20.18
CA ALA A 464 0.31 -12.77 -21.01
C ALA A 464 -1.16 -12.94 -21.42
N ARG A 465 -2.10 -12.66 -20.50
CA ARG A 465 -3.56 -12.72 -20.75
C ARG A 465 -4.02 -11.82 -21.88
N ILE A 466 -3.23 -10.83 -22.24
CA ILE A 466 -3.63 -9.73 -23.12
C ILE A 466 -2.92 -9.82 -24.47
N GLY A 467 -2.17 -10.91 -24.66
CA GLY A 467 -1.38 -11.21 -25.84
C GLY A 467 0.00 -10.55 -25.85
N ASP A 468 0.35 -9.80 -24.81
CA ASP A 468 1.63 -9.07 -24.74
C ASP A 468 2.71 -9.94 -24.08
N PHE A 469 3.08 -11.00 -24.80
CA PHE A 469 4.04 -11.99 -24.31
C PHE A 469 5.45 -11.42 -24.16
N ASP A 470 5.80 -10.38 -24.90
CA ASP A 470 7.08 -9.70 -24.78
C ASP A 470 7.16 -8.94 -23.45
N ARG A 471 6.11 -8.18 -23.05
CA ARG A 471 6.07 -7.59 -21.70
C ARG A 471 6.12 -8.65 -20.62
N ALA A 472 5.30 -9.69 -20.79
CA ALA A 472 5.19 -10.76 -19.82
C ALA A 472 6.55 -11.43 -19.59
N ARG A 473 7.31 -11.67 -20.67
CA ARG A 473 8.66 -12.23 -20.57
C ARG A 473 9.63 -11.24 -19.93
N HIS A 474 9.68 -9.99 -20.39
CA HIS A 474 10.66 -9.02 -19.91
C HIS A 474 10.54 -8.75 -18.41
N ILE A 475 9.32 -8.62 -17.87
CA ILE A 475 9.16 -8.36 -16.45
C ILE A 475 9.60 -9.56 -15.57
N THR A 476 9.53 -10.80 -16.07
CA THR A 476 10.06 -11.96 -15.33
C THR A 476 11.58 -11.98 -15.24
N GLU A 477 12.30 -11.24 -16.08
CA GLU A 477 13.77 -11.14 -16.01
C GLU A 477 14.24 -10.42 -14.75
N ILE A 478 13.35 -9.66 -14.11
CA ILE A 478 13.57 -8.97 -12.84
C ILE A 478 13.65 -9.99 -11.69
N ILE A 479 13.04 -11.17 -11.84
CA ILE A 479 13.03 -12.22 -10.81
C ILE A 479 14.44 -12.80 -10.69
N ARG A 480 15.04 -12.61 -9.51
CA ARG A 480 16.42 -13.02 -9.20
C ARG A 480 16.55 -14.51 -8.98
N ASP A 481 15.55 -15.12 -8.35
CA ASP A 481 15.56 -16.55 -8.07
C ASP A 481 15.19 -17.35 -9.33
N PRO A 482 16.06 -18.28 -9.78
CA PRO A 482 15.80 -19.05 -11.00
C PRO A 482 14.55 -19.95 -10.91
N ALA A 483 14.20 -20.47 -9.73
CA ALA A 483 13.05 -21.34 -9.55
C ALA A 483 11.75 -20.54 -9.65
N GLU A 484 11.67 -19.38 -8.98
CA GLU A 484 10.54 -18.46 -9.09
C GLU A 484 10.40 -17.91 -10.52
N ARG A 485 11.52 -17.66 -11.21
CA ARG A 485 11.50 -17.23 -12.62
C ARG A 485 11.00 -18.33 -13.55
N ALA A 486 11.45 -19.58 -13.37
CA ALA A 486 10.94 -20.73 -14.12
C ALA A 486 9.44 -20.94 -13.86
N GLN A 487 8.99 -20.75 -12.62
CA GLN A 487 7.57 -20.80 -12.26
C GLN A 487 6.77 -19.74 -13.02
N ALA A 488 7.25 -18.49 -13.07
CA ALA A 488 6.58 -17.41 -13.79
C ALA A 488 6.50 -17.69 -15.30
N LEU A 489 7.61 -18.13 -15.93
CA LEU A 489 7.64 -18.51 -17.34
C LEU A 489 6.67 -19.66 -17.65
N ALA A 490 6.59 -20.67 -16.79
CA ALA A 490 5.64 -21.77 -16.94
C ALA A 490 4.18 -21.30 -16.83
N GLN A 491 3.87 -20.34 -15.95
CA GLN A 491 2.52 -19.78 -15.85
C GLN A 491 2.15 -18.94 -17.09
N ILE A 492 3.09 -18.16 -17.64
CA ILE A 492 2.92 -17.48 -18.94
C ILE A 492 2.69 -18.50 -20.06
N ALA A 493 3.47 -19.58 -20.09
CA ALA A 493 3.30 -20.66 -21.08
C ALA A 493 1.90 -21.32 -20.98
N SER A 494 1.42 -21.55 -19.75
CA SER A 494 0.06 -22.06 -19.51
C SER A 494 -1.01 -21.10 -20.06
N GLN A 495 -0.84 -19.80 -19.85
CA GLN A 495 -1.75 -18.77 -20.35
C GLN A 495 -1.71 -18.63 -21.88
N SER A 496 -0.51 -18.74 -22.48
CA SER A 496 -0.31 -18.76 -23.94
C SER A 496 -0.98 -19.96 -24.60
N ALA A 497 -0.95 -21.12 -23.93
CA ALA A 497 -1.65 -22.32 -24.39
C ALA A 497 -3.17 -22.13 -24.37
N ASP A 498 -3.73 -21.43 -23.37
CA ASP A 498 -5.16 -21.12 -23.29
C ASP A 498 -5.61 -20.16 -24.41
N THR A 499 -4.72 -19.27 -24.87
CA THR A 499 -4.97 -18.35 -26.00
C THR A 499 -4.68 -18.99 -27.36
N ASN A 500 -4.46 -20.31 -27.42
CA ASN A 500 -4.12 -21.09 -28.62
C ASN A 500 -2.81 -20.70 -29.33
N ASP A 501 -1.88 -20.01 -28.64
CA ASP A 501 -0.53 -19.79 -29.15
C ASP A 501 0.40 -20.88 -28.61
N HIS A 502 0.32 -22.05 -29.25
CA HIS A 502 1.04 -23.25 -28.83
C HIS A 502 2.55 -23.18 -29.07
N ASP A 503 3.00 -22.41 -30.07
CA ASP A 503 4.41 -22.26 -30.39
C ASP A 503 5.11 -21.40 -29.32
N GLN A 504 4.48 -20.28 -28.95
CA GLN A 504 4.99 -19.43 -27.88
C GLN A 504 4.92 -20.15 -26.52
N ALA A 505 3.84 -20.89 -26.24
CA ALA A 505 3.72 -21.71 -25.04
C ALA A 505 4.84 -22.77 -24.95
N ALA A 506 5.16 -23.44 -26.06
CA ALA A 506 6.24 -24.41 -26.12
C ALA A 506 7.61 -23.76 -25.92
N ALA A 507 7.87 -22.60 -26.52
CA ALA A 507 9.12 -21.87 -26.39
C ALA A 507 9.37 -21.39 -24.94
N LEU A 508 8.34 -20.86 -24.28
CA LEU A 508 8.43 -20.42 -22.88
C LEU A 508 8.63 -21.59 -21.92
N LEU A 509 7.95 -22.73 -22.17
CA LEU A 509 8.13 -23.94 -21.37
C LEU A 509 9.56 -24.50 -21.49
N ILE A 510 10.14 -24.50 -22.70
CA ILE A 510 11.53 -24.92 -22.92
C ILE A 510 12.49 -24.01 -22.15
N GLN A 511 12.29 -22.69 -22.18
CA GLN A 511 13.12 -21.75 -21.41
C GLN A 511 13.03 -22.01 -19.89
N ALA A 512 11.85 -22.33 -19.37
CA ALA A 512 11.69 -22.73 -17.98
C ALA A 512 12.43 -24.05 -17.67
N GLU A 513 12.37 -25.03 -18.57
CA GLU A 513 13.11 -26.30 -18.44
C GLU A 513 14.64 -26.10 -18.45
N ASP A 514 15.16 -25.29 -19.36
CA ASP A 514 16.59 -25.00 -19.48
C ASP A 514 17.11 -24.27 -18.23
N LEU A 515 16.33 -23.31 -17.71
CA LEU A 515 16.67 -22.59 -16.48
C LEU A 515 16.78 -23.56 -15.30
N MET A 516 15.81 -24.46 -15.15
CA MET A 516 15.82 -25.48 -14.08
C MET A 516 16.86 -26.59 -14.28
N ALA A 517 17.27 -26.87 -15.52
CA ALA A 517 18.31 -27.85 -15.81
C ALA A 517 19.72 -27.32 -15.50
N SER A 518 19.92 -26.00 -15.63
CA SER A 518 21.20 -25.33 -15.33
C SER A 518 21.52 -25.25 -13.84
N GLU A 519 20.51 -25.34 -12.97
CA GLU A 519 20.62 -25.21 -11.52
C GLU A 519 20.52 -26.56 -10.80
N ARG A 520 21.58 -26.96 -10.09
CA ARG A 520 21.66 -28.29 -9.45
C ARG A 520 21.07 -28.35 -8.04
N ASN A 521 20.92 -27.18 -7.38
CA ASN A 521 20.51 -27.06 -5.98
C ASN A 521 19.21 -26.26 -5.77
N GLY A 522 18.67 -25.60 -6.80
CA GLY A 522 17.52 -24.69 -6.71
C GLY A 522 16.18 -25.26 -7.19
N ARG A 523 15.96 -26.58 -7.08
CA ARG A 523 14.67 -27.16 -7.50
C ARG A 523 13.60 -26.91 -6.44
N GLU A 524 12.66 -26.02 -6.75
CA GLU A 524 11.49 -25.76 -5.91
C GLU A 524 10.28 -26.56 -6.41
N ALA A 525 9.52 -27.16 -5.50
CA ALA A 525 8.34 -27.95 -5.87
C ALA A 525 7.26 -27.12 -6.60
N SER A 526 7.17 -25.83 -6.30
CA SER A 526 6.19 -24.91 -6.91
C SER A 526 6.46 -24.62 -8.39
N SER A 527 7.74 -24.57 -8.79
CA SER A 527 8.14 -24.34 -10.18
C SER A 527 7.90 -25.58 -11.05
N LEU A 528 8.25 -26.77 -10.54
CA LEU A 528 7.95 -28.05 -11.19
C LEU A 528 6.44 -28.26 -11.37
N ALA A 529 5.63 -27.91 -10.38
CA ALA A 529 4.18 -27.96 -10.49
C ALA A 529 3.63 -27.01 -11.57
N ALA A 530 4.10 -25.77 -11.63
CA ALA A 530 3.71 -24.83 -12.70
C ALA A 530 4.11 -25.35 -14.09
N MET A 531 5.33 -25.90 -14.23
CA MET A 531 5.81 -26.52 -15.48
C MET A 531 4.98 -27.76 -15.85
N ALA A 532 4.51 -28.53 -14.88
CA ALA A 532 3.64 -29.67 -15.13
C ALA A 532 2.28 -29.26 -15.70
N VAL A 533 1.68 -28.19 -15.16
CA VAL A 533 0.42 -27.61 -15.68
C VAL A 533 0.63 -27.11 -17.12
N ALA A 534 1.68 -26.34 -17.36
CA ALA A 534 2.02 -25.87 -18.70
C ALA A 534 2.23 -27.03 -19.68
N SER A 535 3.00 -28.05 -19.27
CA SER A 535 3.23 -29.26 -20.07
C SER A 535 1.94 -29.99 -20.42
N ALA A 536 0.97 -30.07 -19.50
CA ALA A 536 -0.31 -30.70 -19.77
C ALA A 536 -1.10 -29.92 -20.83
N LYS A 537 -1.15 -28.58 -20.71
CA LYS A 537 -1.85 -27.72 -21.67
C LYS A 537 -1.19 -27.68 -23.04
N THR A 538 0.13 -27.84 -23.12
CA THR A 538 0.85 -27.99 -24.41
C THR A 538 0.84 -29.44 -24.93
N SER A 539 -0.07 -30.30 -24.47
CA SER A 539 -0.19 -31.71 -24.88
C SER A 539 1.03 -32.61 -24.61
N ARG A 540 1.92 -32.23 -23.69
CA ARG A 540 3.10 -33.02 -23.24
C ARG A 540 2.79 -33.81 -21.96
N LEU A 541 1.72 -34.62 -21.99
CA LEU A 541 1.18 -35.31 -20.80
C LEU A 541 2.18 -36.22 -20.08
N LYS A 542 3.07 -36.89 -20.80
CA LYS A 542 4.13 -37.74 -20.19
C LYS A 542 5.08 -36.90 -19.33
N ARG A 543 5.47 -35.71 -19.82
CA ARG A 543 6.37 -34.80 -19.12
C ARG A 543 5.69 -34.20 -17.90
N SER A 544 4.43 -33.80 -18.04
CA SER A 544 3.60 -33.31 -16.91
C SER A 544 3.56 -34.30 -15.74
N LYS A 545 3.32 -35.59 -16.02
CA LYS A 545 3.30 -36.64 -14.98
C LYS A 545 4.65 -36.82 -14.27
N ILE A 546 5.76 -36.72 -15.01
CA ILE A 546 7.11 -36.81 -14.43
C ILE A 546 7.37 -35.62 -13.51
N LEU A 547 7.06 -34.41 -13.97
CA LEU A 547 7.27 -33.19 -13.20
C LEU A 547 6.43 -33.15 -11.90
N LEU A 548 5.19 -33.66 -11.92
CA LEU A 548 4.38 -33.79 -10.71
C LEU A 548 4.94 -34.82 -9.72
N ALA A 549 5.50 -35.93 -10.21
CA ALA A 549 6.15 -36.92 -9.35
C ALA A 549 7.41 -36.34 -8.69
N GLU A 550 8.25 -35.64 -9.46
CA GLU A 550 9.44 -34.96 -8.94
C GLU A 550 9.06 -33.88 -7.90
N ALA A 551 7.98 -33.14 -8.11
CA ALA A 551 7.49 -32.14 -7.17
C ALA A 551 6.96 -32.77 -5.86
N GLU A 552 6.24 -33.89 -5.96
CA GLU A 552 5.73 -34.64 -4.80
C GLU A 552 6.87 -35.22 -3.96
N ASP A 553 7.90 -35.79 -4.60
CA ASP A 553 9.08 -36.34 -3.92
C ASP A 553 9.85 -35.23 -3.16
N LEU A 554 9.99 -34.03 -3.75
CA LEU A 554 10.61 -32.89 -3.09
C LEU A 554 9.84 -32.47 -1.83
N ILE A 555 8.52 -32.35 -1.91
CA ILE A 555 7.67 -31.99 -0.75
C ILE A 555 7.84 -32.98 0.40
N GLN A 556 7.95 -34.28 0.10
CA GLN A 556 8.13 -35.31 1.13
C GLN A 556 9.53 -35.26 1.75
N SER A 557 10.52 -34.74 1.02
CA SER A 557 11.90 -34.60 1.49
C SER A 557 12.16 -33.31 2.29
N GLU A 558 11.37 -32.26 2.06
CA GLU A 558 11.52 -30.97 2.73
C GLU A 558 10.93 -30.96 4.14
N THR A 559 11.58 -30.25 5.07
CA THR A 559 11.13 -30.15 6.46
C THR A 559 9.91 -29.22 6.62
N MET A 560 9.61 -28.37 5.63
CA MET A 560 8.44 -27.49 5.61
C MET A 560 7.57 -27.71 4.37
N LEU A 561 6.28 -27.98 4.57
CA LEU A 561 5.30 -28.26 3.50
C LEU A 561 4.77 -27.00 2.78
N ILE A 562 5.60 -25.96 2.61
CA ILE A 562 5.15 -24.63 2.14
C ILE A 562 4.57 -24.72 0.72
N HIS A 563 5.16 -25.56 -0.15
CA HIS A 563 4.75 -25.69 -1.55
C HIS A 563 3.70 -26.77 -1.81
N ALA A 564 3.34 -27.58 -0.79
CA ALA A 564 2.43 -28.72 -0.95
C ALA A 564 1.05 -28.31 -1.51
N GLY A 565 0.54 -27.14 -1.13
CA GLY A 565 -0.74 -26.63 -1.66
C GLY A 565 -0.68 -26.35 -3.16
N THR A 566 0.40 -25.71 -3.63
CA THR A 566 0.59 -25.39 -5.06
C THR A 566 0.70 -26.65 -5.92
N VAL A 567 1.37 -27.69 -5.43
CA VAL A 567 1.51 -28.97 -6.14
C VAL A 567 0.18 -29.73 -6.17
N ALA A 568 -0.58 -29.71 -5.07
CA ALA A 568 -1.91 -30.33 -5.04
C ALA A 568 -2.88 -29.66 -6.02
N GLN A 569 -2.89 -28.32 -6.09
CA GLN A 569 -3.69 -27.57 -7.07
C GLN A 569 -3.24 -27.87 -8.50
N ALA A 570 -1.94 -27.93 -8.78
CA ALA A 570 -1.41 -28.30 -10.09
C ALA A 570 -1.83 -29.72 -10.51
N ALA A 571 -1.75 -30.69 -9.58
CA ALA A 571 -2.23 -32.04 -9.83
C ALA A 571 -3.73 -32.08 -10.16
N ALA A 572 -4.55 -31.30 -9.44
CA ALA A 572 -5.97 -31.16 -9.72
C ALA A 572 -6.24 -30.54 -11.11
N ILE A 573 -5.52 -29.47 -11.48
CA ILE A 573 -5.65 -28.82 -12.80
C ILE A 573 -5.29 -29.78 -13.94
N VAL A 574 -4.26 -30.61 -13.75
CA VAL A 574 -3.83 -31.64 -14.73
C VAL A 574 -4.81 -32.82 -14.79
N GLY A 575 -5.68 -32.99 -13.79
CA GLY A 575 -6.65 -34.09 -13.69
C GLY A 575 -6.17 -35.30 -12.89
N ASP A 576 -5.03 -35.21 -12.19
CA ASP A 576 -4.56 -36.24 -11.26
C ASP A 576 -5.12 -35.99 -9.84
N TYR A 577 -6.43 -36.19 -9.72
CA TYR A 577 -7.19 -35.89 -8.50
C TYR A 577 -6.74 -36.75 -7.31
N ASP A 578 -6.32 -38.00 -7.55
CA ASP A 578 -5.88 -38.87 -6.48
C ASP A 578 -4.57 -38.37 -5.87
N ARG A 579 -3.64 -37.83 -6.68
CA ARG A 579 -2.45 -37.14 -6.15
C ARG A 579 -2.82 -35.87 -5.39
N ALA A 580 -3.71 -35.05 -5.95
CA ALA A 580 -4.14 -33.82 -5.29
C ALA A 580 -4.70 -34.09 -3.88
N LEU A 581 -5.58 -35.08 -3.75
CA LEU A 581 -6.18 -35.48 -2.47
C LEU A 581 -5.19 -36.15 -1.52
N ARG A 582 -4.20 -36.90 -2.00
CA ARG A 582 -3.14 -37.44 -1.13
C ARG A 582 -2.29 -36.32 -0.51
N ILE A 583 -1.93 -35.30 -1.29
CA ILE A 583 -1.08 -34.21 -0.81
C ILE A 583 -1.79 -33.39 0.28
N THR A 584 -3.12 -33.23 0.24
CA THR A 584 -3.84 -32.52 1.33
C THR A 584 -3.68 -33.20 2.69
N THR A 585 -3.55 -34.53 2.72
CA THR A 585 -3.39 -35.29 3.96
C THR A 585 -2.07 -35.00 4.69
N LEU A 586 -1.07 -34.43 3.98
CA LEU A 586 0.23 -34.07 4.55
C LEU A 586 0.13 -32.89 5.53
N PHE A 587 -0.86 -32.01 5.38
CA PHE A 587 -1.04 -30.84 6.25
C PHE A 587 -1.55 -31.26 7.62
N LYS A 588 -0.80 -30.97 8.69
CA LYS A 588 -1.19 -31.30 10.07
C LYS A 588 -2.25 -30.36 10.66
N ASP A 589 -2.26 -29.10 10.20
CA ASP A 589 -3.23 -28.09 10.62
C ASP A 589 -4.59 -28.36 9.93
N PRO A 590 -5.66 -28.66 10.70
CA PRO A 590 -6.97 -28.95 10.14
C PRO A 590 -7.55 -27.81 9.29
N ASN A 591 -7.32 -26.55 9.67
CA ASN A 591 -7.90 -25.39 8.97
C ASN A 591 -7.24 -25.21 7.60
N ARG A 592 -5.90 -25.19 7.56
CA ARG A 592 -5.15 -25.11 6.29
C ARG A 592 -5.43 -26.28 5.36
N ARG A 593 -5.64 -27.47 5.93
CA ARG A 593 -6.04 -28.66 5.16
C ARG A 593 -7.40 -28.46 4.52
N GLU A 594 -8.36 -27.91 5.26
CA GLU A 594 -9.71 -27.65 4.78
C GLU A 594 -9.73 -26.59 3.66
N ASP A 595 -9.01 -25.48 3.83
CA ASP A 595 -8.90 -24.42 2.82
C ASP A 595 -8.34 -24.96 1.49
N LEU A 596 -7.30 -25.79 1.56
CA LEU A 596 -6.72 -26.44 0.39
C LEU A 596 -7.69 -27.43 -0.26
N LEU A 597 -8.45 -28.18 0.55
CA LEU A 597 -9.42 -29.13 0.04
C LEU A 597 -10.58 -28.43 -0.69
N ILE A 598 -11.10 -27.33 -0.13
CA ILE A 598 -12.09 -26.47 -0.79
C ILE A 598 -11.54 -25.99 -2.14
N SER A 599 -10.30 -25.50 -2.18
CA SER A 599 -9.65 -25.06 -3.42
C SER A 599 -9.56 -26.18 -4.47
N ILE A 600 -9.22 -27.41 -4.05
CA ILE A 600 -9.18 -28.58 -4.95
C ILE A 600 -10.58 -28.96 -5.43
N ILE A 601 -11.58 -28.95 -4.54
CA ILE A 601 -12.99 -29.20 -4.90
C ILE A 601 -13.42 -28.21 -5.97
N SER A 602 -13.19 -26.90 -5.81
CA SER A 602 -13.50 -25.89 -6.82
C SER A 602 -12.85 -26.17 -8.18
N ILE A 603 -11.59 -26.65 -8.21
CA ILE A 603 -10.90 -27.02 -9.45
C ILE A 603 -11.55 -28.26 -10.10
N ILE A 604 -11.87 -29.29 -9.32
CA ILE A 604 -12.49 -30.54 -9.80
C ILE A 604 -13.89 -30.25 -10.34
N SER A 605 -14.68 -29.40 -9.68
CA SER A 605 -16.06 -29.06 -10.05
C SER A 605 -16.19 -28.55 -11.48
N ARG A 606 -15.18 -27.82 -11.99
CA ARG A 606 -15.16 -27.29 -13.37
C ARG A 606 -15.10 -28.39 -14.44
N ASN A 607 -14.58 -29.56 -14.09
CA ASN A 607 -14.42 -30.69 -15.00
C ASN A 607 -15.40 -31.84 -14.67
N SER A 608 -15.74 -32.05 -13.40
CA SER A 608 -16.59 -33.15 -12.92
C SER A 608 -17.28 -32.79 -11.60
N ALA A 609 -18.48 -32.20 -11.71
CA ALA A 609 -19.30 -31.80 -10.57
C ALA A 609 -19.66 -33.00 -9.65
N ASP A 610 -20.05 -34.15 -10.20
CA ASP A 610 -20.42 -35.33 -9.40
C ASP A 610 -19.27 -35.85 -8.54
N ARG A 611 -18.04 -35.83 -9.08
CA ARG A 611 -16.85 -36.27 -8.33
C ARG A 611 -16.51 -35.25 -7.24
N ALA A 612 -16.62 -33.96 -7.55
CA ALA A 612 -16.41 -32.90 -6.57
C ALA A 612 -17.44 -32.98 -5.43
N GLU A 613 -18.71 -33.22 -5.73
CA GLU A 613 -19.76 -33.44 -4.74
C GLU A 613 -19.47 -34.68 -3.87
N SER A 614 -19.05 -35.79 -4.47
CA SER A 614 -18.69 -37.00 -3.71
C SER A 614 -17.55 -36.74 -2.72
N ILE A 615 -16.57 -35.91 -3.09
CA ILE A 615 -15.48 -35.49 -2.20
C ILE A 615 -15.99 -34.51 -1.14
N ALA A 616 -16.86 -33.56 -1.51
CA ALA A 616 -17.45 -32.60 -0.60
C ALA A 616 -18.17 -33.30 0.56
N ARG A 617 -18.90 -34.37 0.27
CA ARG A 617 -19.64 -35.21 1.24
C ARG A 617 -18.75 -36.09 2.13
N GLN A 618 -17.43 -36.15 1.92
CA GLN A 618 -16.49 -36.86 2.79
C GLN A 618 -16.15 -36.02 4.04
N THR A 619 -17.17 -35.61 4.77
CA THR A 619 -17.06 -34.99 6.10
C THR A 619 -18.37 -35.20 6.87
N SER A 620 -18.29 -35.33 8.19
CA SER A 620 -19.43 -35.34 9.09
C SER A 620 -19.65 -34.00 9.80
N GLU A 621 -18.77 -33.03 9.58
CA GLU A 621 -18.81 -31.71 10.22
C GLU A 621 -19.69 -30.76 9.41
N PRO A 622 -20.80 -30.21 9.97
CA PRO A 622 -21.76 -29.38 9.22
C PRO A 622 -21.13 -28.14 8.59
N ILE A 623 -20.22 -27.46 9.29
CA ILE A 623 -19.53 -26.25 8.81
C ILE A 623 -18.72 -26.56 7.54
N GLN A 624 -17.96 -27.66 7.55
CA GLN A 624 -17.14 -28.07 6.42
C GLN A 624 -18.02 -28.53 5.25
N LEU A 625 -19.07 -29.29 5.53
CA LEU A 625 -20.01 -29.75 4.52
C LEU A 625 -20.61 -28.58 3.74
N CYS A 626 -21.15 -27.57 4.43
CA CYS A 626 -21.74 -26.39 3.81
C CYS A 626 -20.75 -25.68 2.88
N ARG A 627 -19.53 -25.40 3.35
CA ARG A 627 -18.50 -24.70 2.56
C ARG A 627 -18.06 -25.50 1.34
N ARG A 628 -17.91 -26.82 1.48
CA ARG A 628 -17.54 -27.69 0.35
C ARG A 628 -18.65 -27.78 -0.68
N LEU A 629 -19.92 -27.91 -0.26
CA LEU A 629 -21.06 -27.93 -1.17
C LEU A 629 -21.24 -26.58 -1.88
N ALA A 630 -21.07 -25.47 -1.18
CA ALA A 630 -21.04 -24.12 -1.77
C ALA A 630 -19.94 -24.01 -2.85
N ALA A 631 -18.73 -24.48 -2.56
CA ALA A 631 -17.63 -24.49 -3.53
C ALA A 631 -17.92 -25.35 -4.79
N VAL A 632 -18.70 -26.42 -4.66
CA VAL A 632 -19.20 -27.20 -5.81
C VAL A 632 -20.24 -26.39 -6.59
N ALA A 633 -21.22 -25.80 -5.90
CA ALA A 633 -22.28 -25.00 -6.51
C ALA A 633 -21.75 -23.77 -7.27
N GLU A 634 -20.70 -23.12 -6.77
CA GLU A 634 -20.05 -21.98 -7.43
C GLU A 634 -19.45 -22.30 -8.80
N ASN A 635 -18.97 -23.54 -8.99
CA ASN A 635 -18.13 -23.90 -10.13
C ASN A 635 -18.80 -24.91 -11.08
N THR A 636 -20.02 -25.36 -10.78
CA THR A 636 -20.80 -26.22 -11.67
C THR A 636 -21.49 -25.40 -12.77
N THR A 637 -21.62 -25.97 -13.96
CA THR A 637 -22.37 -25.36 -15.07
C THR A 637 -23.86 -25.69 -15.04
N ASP A 638 -24.27 -26.68 -14.23
CA ASP A 638 -25.66 -27.09 -14.07
C ASP A 638 -26.32 -26.25 -12.96
N HIS A 639 -27.19 -25.33 -13.35
CA HIS A 639 -27.90 -24.43 -12.43
C HIS A 639 -28.85 -25.17 -11.48
N ASP A 640 -29.50 -26.25 -11.91
CA ASP A 640 -30.41 -27.01 -11.05
C ASP A 640 -29.61 -27.81 -10.01
N HIS A 641 -28.45 -28.33 -10.41
CA HIS A 641 -27.49 -28.93 -9.50
C HIS A 641 -26.99 -27.92 -8.47
N ALA A 642 -26.55 -26.74 -8.92
CA ALA A 642 -26.08 -25.68 -8.04
C ALA A 642 -27.14 -25.29 -7.00
N ASN A 643 -28.37 -25.00 -7.45
CA ASN A 643 -29.47 -24.57 -6.58
C ASN A 643 -29.85 -25.65 -5.54
N ARG A 644 -29.81 -26.92 -5.93
CA ARG A 644 -30.02 -28.03 -4.99
C ARG A 644 -28.95 -28.07 -3.89
N LEU A 645 -27.69 -27.90 -4.25
CA LEU A 645 -26.57 -27.89 -3.29
C LEU A 645 -26.61 -26.66 -2.37
N ILE A 646 -27.03 -25.50 -2.90
CA ILE A 646 -27.23 -24.27 -2.12
C ILE A 646 -28.31 -24.49 -1.08
N ALA A 647 -29.49 -24.97 -1.48
CA ALA A 647 -30.60 -25.23 -0.56
C ALA A 647 -30.22 -26.24 0.54
N GLU A 648 -29.52 -27.32 0.18
CA GLU A 648 -29.03 -28.30 1.15
C GLU A 648 -28.00 -27.69 2.12
N SER A 649 -27.13 -26.81 1.63
CA SER A 649 -26.16 -26.10 2.46
C SER A 649 -26.85 -25.17 3.45
N GLU A 650 -27.87 -24.43 3.01
CA GLU A 650 -28.68 -23.56 3.86
C GLU A 650 -29.39 -24.34 4.97
N ASP A 651 -30.04 -25.45 4.64
CA ASP A 651 -30.68 -26.33 5.62
C ASP A 651 -29.68 -26.85 6.65
N SER A 652 -28.48 -27.24 6.20
CA SER A 652 -27.41 -27.75 7.07
C SER A 652 -26.86 -26.67 8.02
N THR A 653 -26.97 -25.38 7.69
CA THR A 653 -26.54 -24.30 8.60
C THR A 653 -27.37 -24.22 9.88
N GLN A 654 -28.59 -24.78 9.90
CA GLN A 654 -29.44 -24.85 11.10
C GLN A 654 -28.81 -25.70 12.21
N GLU A 655 -27.93 -26.65 11.85
CA GLU A 655 -27.19 -27.49 12.79
C GLU A 655 -26.03 -26.74 13.48
N ILE A 656 -25.62 -25.58 12.96
CA ILE A 656 -24.55 -24.75 13.53
C ILE A 656 -25.12 -23.96 14.71
N THR A 657 -24.60 -24.20 15.92
CA THR A 657 -25.12 -23.57 17.17
C THR A 657 -24.66 -22.14 17.39
N ASP A 658 -23.43 -21.80 16.96
CA ASP A 658 -22.87 -20.46 17.07
C ASP A 658 -23.41 -19.55 15.96
N GLN A 659 -24.12 -18.48 16.35
CA GLN A 659 -24.74 -17.55 15.40
C GLN A 659 -23.74 -16.77 14.55
N SER A 660 -22.56 -16.42 15.09
CA SER A 660 -21.53 -15.71 14.33
C SER A 660 -20.98 -16.61 13.23
N VAL A 661 -20.62 -17.84 13.60
CA VAL A 661 -20.11 -18.83 12.65
C VAL A 661 -21.19 -19.19 11.62
N ARG A 662 -22.46 -19.29 12.04
CA ARG A 662 -23.58 -19.52 11.14
C ARG A 662 -23.70 -18.39 10.10
N ASN A 663 -23.63 -17.13 10.53
CA ASN A 663 -23.68 -15.98 9.61
C ASN A 663 -22.51 -15.98 8.61
N ASP A 664 -21.31 -16.35 9.04
CA ASP A 664 -20.14 -16.45 8.17
C ASP A 664 -20.29 -17.59 7.13
N VAL A 665 -20.84 -18.74 7.53
CA VAL A 665 -21.11 -19.83 6.57
C VAL A 665 -22.25 -19.47 5.62
N LEU A 666 -23.29 -18.77 6.10
CA LEU A 666 -24.40 -18.34 5.26
C LEU A 666 -23.96 -17.35 4.18
N ILE A 667 -23.06 -16.40 4.50
CA ILE A 667 -22.57 -15.47 3.48
C ILE A 667 -21.71 -16.18 2.42
N ASP A 668 -20.93 -17.21 2.79
CA ASP A 668 -20.22 -18.07 1.82
C ASP A 668 -21.22 -18.77 0.88
N VAL A 669 -22.33 -19.29 1.41
CA VAL A 669 -23.41 -19.90 0.60
C VAL A 669 -24.11 -18.86 -0.29
N ALA A 670 -24.29 -17.63 0.19
CA ALA A 670 -24.86 -16.54 -0.60
C ALA A 670 -23.97 -16.16 -1.81
N VAL A 671 -22.64 -16.21 -1.67
CA VAL A 671 -21.71 -16.04 -2.80
C VAL A 671 -21.95 -17.11 -3.86
N ALA A 672 -22.11 -18.37 -3.43
CA ALA A 672 -22.45 -19.48 -4.33
C ALA A 672 -23.80 -19.25 -5.04
N ALA A 673 -24.82 -18.82 -4.30
CA ALA A 673 -26.12 -18.48 -4.86
C ALA A 673 -26.05 -17.35 -5.89
N ALA A 674 -25.28 -16.29 -5.61
CA ALA A 674 -25.08 -15.18 -6.54
C ALA A 674 -24.40 -15.62 -7.84
N ILE A 675 -23.37 -16.46 -7.74
CA ILE A 675 -22.63 -16.98 -8.91
C ILE A 675 -23.49 -17.95 -9.72
N ALA A 676 -24.32 -18.76 -9.05
CA ALA A 676 -25.25 -19.70 -9.68
C ALA A 676 -26.46 -19.03 -10.35
N GLY A 677 -26.67 -17.73 -10.13
CA GLY A 677 -27.72 -16.92 -10.77
C GLY A 677 -28.92 -16.56 -9.87
N SER A 678 -28.91 -16.96 -8.60
CA SER A 678 -29.94 -16.67 -7.60
C SER A 678 -29.66 -15.35 -6.86
N LEU A 679 -29.60 -14.25 -7.61
CA LEU A 679 -29.13 -12.94 -7.11
C LEU A 679 -30.03 -12.33 -6.03
N ASP A 680 -31.35 -12.33 -6.19
CA ASP A 680 -32.27 -11.71 -5.22
C ASP A 680 -32.11 -12.30 -3.81
N HIS A 681 -31.93 -13.62 -3.74
CA HIS A 681 -31.71 -14.34 -2.49
C HIS A 681 -30.36 -13.99 -1.87
N ALA A 682 -29.30 -13.98 -2.68
CA ALA A 682 -27.96 -13.60 -2.22
C ALA A 682 -27.89 -12.14 -1.73
N ILE A 683 -28.58 -11.21 -2.42
CA ILE A 683 -28.68 -9.80 -2.02
C ILE A 683 -29.35 -9.68 -0.65
N ALA A 684 -30.45 -10.39 -0.41
CA ALA A 684 -31.13 -10.39 0.88
C ALA A 684 -30.23 -10.89 2.01
N MET A 685 -29.47 -11.96 1.77
CA MET A 685 -28.50 -12.50 2.74
C MET A 685 -27.34 -11.53 3.00
N ALA A 686 -26.84 -10.83 1.97
CA ALA A 686 -25.79 -9.84 2.12
C ALA A 686 -26.21 -8.66 3.00
N TYR A 687 -27.45 -8.17 2.84
CA TYR A 687 -28.01 -7.12 3.69
C TYR A 687 -28.18 -7.55 5.15
N ASP A 688 -28.51 -8.81 5.40
CA ASP A 688 -28.58 -9.33 6.77
C ASP A 688 -27.19 -9.51 7.38
N TYR A 689 -26.24 -10.05 6.62
CA TYR A 689 -24.85 -10.19 7.03
C TYR A 689 -24.23 -8.85 7.41
N ALA A 690 -24.45 -7.79 6.63
CA ALA A 690 -23.85 -6.48 6.86
C ALA A 690 -24.15 -5.85 8.25
N LYS A 691 -25.20 -6.29 8.94
CA LYS A 691 -25.51 -5.83 10.31
C LYS A 691 -24.48 -6.31 11.34
N THR A 692 -23.90 -7.48 11.12
CA THR A 692 -23.02 -8.17 12.10
C THR A 692 -21.68 -8.63 11.52
N GLY A 693 -21.55 -8.59 10.19
CA GLY A 693 -20.46 -9.14 9.43
C GLY A 693 -19.13 -8.42 9.65
N THR A 694 -18.06 -9.21 9.56
CA THR A 694 -16.67 -8.76 9.76
C THR A 694 -15.78 -9.03 8.55
N ASN A 695 -16.35 -9.49 7.43
CA ASN A 695 -15.62 -9.69 6.18
C ASN A 695 -16.35 -9.03 5.00
N ALA A 696 -15.69 -8.09 4.33
CA ALA A 696 -16.23 -7.39 3.17
C ALA A 696 -16.14 -8.20 1.86
N GLU A 697 -15.25 -9.20 1.79
CA GLU A 697 -14.93 -9.92 0.57
C GLU A 697 -16.12 -10.73 0.00
N PRO A 698 -16.90 -11.48 0.81
CA PRO A 698 -18.10 -12.17 0.32
C PRO A 698 -19.14 -11.21 -0.27
N VAL A 699 -19.39 -10.08 0.39
CA VAL A 699 -20.33 -9.05 -0.09
C VAL A 699 -19.84 -8.44 -1.42
N PHE A 700 -18.54 -8.20 -1.55
CA PHE A 700 -17.93 -7.80 -2.82
C PHE A 700 -18.12 -8.85 -3.92
N PHE A 701 -17.98 -10.15 -3.64
CA PHE A 701 -18.21 -11.19 -4.64
C PHE A 701 -19.66 -11.25 -5.12
N ILE A 702 -20.63 -11.02 -4.23
CA ILE A 702 -22.05 -10.88 -4.59
C ILE A 702 -22.24 -9.64 -5.47
N ALA A 703 -21.64 -8.50 -5.11
CA ALA A 703 -21.66 -7.29 -5.95
C ALA A 703 -21.07 -7.55 -7.34
N ALA A 704 -19.93 -8.25 -7.42
CA ALA A 704 -19.30 -8.61 -8.67
C ALA A 704 -20.14 -9.60 -9.51
N ALA A 705 -20.97 -10.43 -8.88
CA ALA A 705 -21.94 -11.28 -9.58
C ALA A 705 -23.10 -10.43 -10.15
N ALA A 706 -23.67 -9.52 -9.36
CA ALA A 706 -24.71 -8.58 -9.82
C ALA A 706 -24.25 -7.72 -11.01
N LEU A 707 -23.04 -7.15 -10.93
CA LEU A 707 -22.44 -6.35 -12.02
C LEU A 707 -22.19 -7.18 -13.30
N ARG A 708 -21.88 -8.48 -13.17
CA ARG A 708 -21.75 -9.41 -14.31
C ARG A 708 -23.10 -9.72 -14.95
N ALA A 709 -24.16 -9.81 -14.14
CA ALA A 709 -25.54 -9.94 -14.60
C ALA A 709 -26.15 -8.62 -15.13
N ASN A 710 -25.36 -7.53 -15.13
CA ASN A 710 -25.76 -6.19 -15.55
C ASN A 710 -26.85 -5.54 -14.67
N ASP A 711 -26.97 -5.99 -13.43
CA ASP A 711 -27.73 -5.32 -12.38
C ASP A 711 -26.84 -4.25 -11.70
N LEU A 712 -26.82 -3.06 -12.32
CA LEU A 712 -25.93 -1.97 -11.90
C LEU A 712 -26.39 -1.29 -10.61
N GLU A 713 -27.69 -1.33 -10.31
CA GLU A 713 -28.28 -0.68 -9.14
C GLU A 713 -27.90 -1.44 -7.86
N HIS A 714 -28.28 -2.72 -7.75
CA HIS A 714 -27.87 -3.55 -6.62
C HIS A 714 -26.34 -3.76 -6.57
N GLY A 715 -25.69 -3.79 -7.74
CA GLY A 715 -24.23 -3.82 -7.82
C GLY A 715 -23.57 -2.61 -7.14
N ALA A 716 -24.10 -1.40 -7.34
CA ALA A 716 -23.59 -0.19 -6.68
C ALA A 716 -23.86 -0.21 -5.17
N GLU A 717 -25.07 -0.56 -4.75
CA GLU A 717 -25.44 -0.64 -3.33
C GLU A 717 -24.57 -1.63 -2.55
N LEU A 718 -24.34 -2.82 -3.12
CA LEU A 718 -23.50 -3.84 -2.50
C LEU A 718 -22.02 -3.46 -2.45
N LEU A 719 -21.51 -2.69 -3.42
CA LEU A 719 -20.15 -2.15 -3.33
C LEU A 719 -20.02 -1.14 -2.17
N GLU A 720 -21.02 -0.28 -1.96
CA GLU A 720 -21.04 0.62 -0.79
C GLU A 720 -21.15 -0.15 0.52
N LEU A 721 -21.94 -1.22 0.54
CA LEU A 721 -22.08 -2.11 1.68
C LEU A 721 -20.75 -2.79 2.04
N ALA A 722 -20.06 -3.36 1.04
CA ALA A 722 -18.75 -3.97 1.21
C ALA A 722 -17.71 -2.95 1.70
N GLU A 723 -17.70 -1.74 1.14
CA GLU A 723 -16.82 -0.65 1.59
C GLU A 723 -17.09 -0.26 3.05
N SER A 724 -18.36 -0.15 3.43
CA SER A 724 -18.77 0.17 4.81
C SER A 724 -18.29 -0.87 5.82
N ILE A 725 -18.47 -2.16 5.51
CA ILE A 725 -17.99 -3.28 6.33
C ILE A 725 -16.46 -3.19 6.46
N ALA A 726 -15.74 -3.09 5.33
CA ALA A 726 -14.28 -3.02 5.31
C ALA A 726 -13.73 -1.90 6.19
N ARG A 727 -14.28 -0.67 6.05
CA ARG A 727 -13.78 0.51 6.77
C ARG A 727 -14.06 0.47 8.28
N LYS A 728 -15.04 -0.31 8.73
CA LYS A 728 -15.39 -0.48 10.15
C LYS A 728 -14.40 -1.37 10.90
N ILE A 729 -13.73 -2.29 10.20
CA ILE A 729 -12.92 -3.33 10.82
C ILE A 729 -11.51 -2.82 11.13
N ILE A 730 -11.08 -3.01 12.38
CA ILE A 730 -9.68 -2.81 12.78
C ILE A 730 -9.03 -4.19 12.86
N SER A 731 -7.99 -4.41 12.04
CA SER A 731 -7.28 -5.68 11.99
C SER A 731 -6.69 -6.06 13.36
N ALA A 732 -6.58 -7.37 13.65
CA ALA A 732 -5.96 -7.83 14.90
C ALA A 732 -4.51 -7.32 15.04
N ASP A 733 -3.78 -7.20 13.93
CA ASP A 733 -2.42 -6.65 13.92
C ASP A 733 -2.38 -5.16 14.29
N ASP A 734 -3.34 -4.36 13.81
CA ASP A 734 -3.45 -2.94 14.21
C ASP A 734 -3.85 -2.78 15.68
N GLN A 735 -4.72 -3.67 16.18
CA GLN A 735 -5.05 -3.73 17.60
C GLN A 735 -3.81 -4.07 18.45
N ARG A 736 -2.98 -5.01 17.99
CA ARG A 736 -1.71 -5.36 18.66
C ARG A 736 -0.69 -4.22 18.58
N ARG A 737 -0.58 -3.51 17.46
CA ARG A 737 0.27 -2.30 17.35
C ARG A 737 -0.14 -1.19 18.32
N SER A 738 -1.43 -1.07 18.60
CA SER A 738 -1.97 -0.08 19.55
C SER A 738 -1.44 -0.27 20.98
N LEU A 739 -0.90 -1.44 21.33
CA LEU A 739 -0.22 -1.68 22.60
C LEU A 739 0.96 -0.75 22.85
N LEU A 740 1.70 -0.39 21.80
CA LEU A 740 2.82 0.56 21.90
C LEU A 740 2.33 1.93 22.37
N TRP A 741 1.17 2.37 21.86
CA TRP A 741 0.56 3.62 22.29
C TRP A 741 -0.02 3.51 23.70
N ILE A 742 -0.70 2.43 24.04
CA ILE A 742 -1.23 2.20 25.41
C ILE A 742 -0.10 2.24 26.45
N LYS A 743 1.07 1.65 26.13
CA LYS A 743 2.27 1.76 26.96
C LYS A 743 2.67 3.21 27.18
N THR A 744 2.84 3.98 26.11
CA THR A 744 3.21 5.40 26.22
C THR A 744 2.17 6.21 27.02
N VAL A 745 0.87 5.95 26.84
CA VAL A 745 -0.18 6.62 27.61
C VAL A 745 -0.07 6.29 29.11
N ALA A 746 0.22 5.02 29.46
CA ALA A 746 0.46 4.61 30.84
C ALA A 746 1.76 5.21 31.41
N ASP A 747 2.83 5.32 30.62
CA ASP A 747 4.10 5.95 31.01
C ASP A 747 3.90 7.46 31.33
N PHE A 748 2.96 8.12 30.65
CA PHE A 748 2.51 9.49 30.94
C PHE A 748 1.46 9.57 32.08
N GLN A 749 1.13 8.45 32.72
CA GLN A 749 0.16 8.33 33.82
C GLN A 749 -1.29 8.74 33.47
N ASP A 750 -1.65 8.78 32.18
CA ASP A 750 -3.05 8.96 31.73
C ASP A 750 -3.77 7.60 31.74
N PHE A 751 -3.91 7.02 32.94
CA PHE A 751 -4.44 5.67 33.10
C PHE A 751 -5.88 5.55 32.62
N ASP A 752 -6.73 6.56 32.81
CA ASP A 752 -8.12 6.49 32.41
C ASP A 752 -8.26 6.32 30.88
N ARG A 753 -7.42 7.03 30.10
CA ARG A 753 -7.33 6.84 28.65
C ARG A 753 -6.74 5.49 28.28
N ALA A 754 -5.65 5.06 28.94
CA ALA A 754 -5.04 3.76 28.67
C ALA A 754 -6.02 2.60 28.90
N GLU A 755 -6.78 2.66 30.00
CA GLU A 755 -7.80 1.68 30.35
C GLU A 755 -8.98 1.71 29.37
N ALA A 756 -9.43 2.89 28.93
CA ALA A 756 -10.48 3.01 27.91
C ALA A 756 -10.03 2.37 26.58
N LEU A 757 -8.78 2.62 26.15
CA LEU A 757 -8.19 2.00 24.97
C LEU A 757 -8.11 0.48 25.12
N ALA A 758 -7.65 -0.03 26.26
CA ALA A 758 -7.59 -1.46 26.52
C ALA A 758 -8.98 -2.13 26.44
N ARG A 759 -10.03 -1.50 26.99
CA ARG A 759 -11.41 -2.02 26.90
C ARG A 759 -11.95 -2.07 25.47
N SER A 760 -11.50 -1.18 24.59
CA SER A 760 -11.96 -1.13 23.20
C SER A 760 -11.40 -2.24 22.30
N LEU A 761 -10.32 -2.92 22.73
CA LEU A 761 -9.67 -3.98 21.98
C LEU A 761 -10.53 -5.26 21.91
N GLN A 762 -10.70 -5.78 20.70
CA GLN A 762 -11.45 -7.00 20.41
C GLN A 762 -10.56 -8.25 20.44
N ASP A 763 -9.29 -8.14 20.01
CA ASP A 763 -8.31 -9.23 20.10
C ASP A 763 -7.98 -9.51 21.56
N SER A 764 -8.37 -10.70 22.06
CA SER A 764 -8.19 -11.09 23.46
C SER A 764 -6.72 -11.07 23.90
N SER A 765 -5.80 -11.43 22.99
CA SER A 765 -4.35 -11.38 23.27
C SER A 765 -3.87 -9.94 23.45
N ALA A 766 -4.21 -9.04 22.52
CA ALA A 766 -3.92 -7.61 22.65
C ALA A 766 -4.56 -7.02 23.91
N ARG A 767 -5.86 -7.26 24.15
CA ARG A 767 -6.54 -6.75 25.35
C ARG A 767 -5.87 -7.18 26.64
N SER A 768 -5.53 -8.47 26.75
CA SER A 768 -4.85 -8.99 27.93
C SER A 768 -3.43 -8.42 28.10
N ALA A 769 -2.72 -8.17 26.99
CA ALA A 769 -1.40 -7.54 27.02
C ALA A 769 -1.47 -6.06 27.42
N ALA A 770 -2.49 -5.33 26.94
CA ALA A 770 -2.74 -3.94 27.29
C ALA A 770 -2.91 -3.78 28.81
N TRP A 771 -3.73 -4.64 29.43
CA TRP A 771 -3.91 -4.63 30.88
C TRP A 771 -2.63 -4.98 31.65
N ALA A 772 -1.79 -5.88 31.13
CA ALA A 772 -0.50 -6.19 31.75
C ALA A 772 0.45 -4.97 31.70
N VAL A 773 0.50 -4.27 30.57
CA VAL A 773 1.28 -3.03 30.40
C VAL A 773 0.76 -1.92 31.32
N ILE A 774 -0.55 -1.75 31.44
CA ILE A 774 -1.15 -0.77 32.37
C ILE A 774 -0.79 -1.10 33.82
N ALA A 775 -0.79 -2.38 34.20
CA ALA A 775 -0.37 -2.80 35.53
C ALA A 775 1.10 -2.48 35.80
N GLU A 776 1.99 -2.67 34.81
CA GLU A 776 3.40 -2.30 34.91
C GLU A 776 3.58 -0.78 35.06
N GLY A 777 2.87 0.04 34.26
CA GLY A 777 2.90 1.50 34.37
C GLY A 777 2.36 2.02 35.70
N ALA A 778 1.26 1.44 36.21
CA ALA A 778 0.69 1.78 37.51
C ALA A 778 1.65 1.42 38.66
N LEU A 779 2.39 0.31 38.55
CA LEU A 779 3.44 -0.05 39.51
C LEU A 779 4.59 0.96 39.52
N ALA A 780 5.04 1.41 38.34
CA ALA A 780 6.08 2.43 38.22
C ALA A 780 5.64 3.77 38.82
N ALA A 781 4.34 4.09 38.77
CA ALA A 781 3.73 5.26 39.40
C ALA A 781 3.37 5.04 40.89
N GLU A 782 3.71 3.89 41.49
CA GLU A 782 3.39 3.51 42.87
C GLU A 782 1.88 3.39 43.20
N ASP A 783 1.01 3.31 42.18
CA ASP A 783 -0.44 3.09 42.34
C ASP A 783 -0.75 1.58 42.42
N LEU A 784 -0.49 0.99 43.59
CA LEU A 784 -0.68 -0.44 43.85
C LEU A 784 -2.15 -0.89 43.68
N ASN A 785 -3.12 0.00 43.87
CA ASN A 785 -4.53 -0.34 43.75
C ASN A 785 -4.92 -0.50 42.29
N ARG A 786 -4.57 0.47 41.45
CA ARG A 786 -4.82 0.39 40.02
C ARG A 786 -4.02 -0.73 39.38
N ALA A 787 -2.79 -0.98 39.82
CA ALA A 787 -2.01 -2.13 39.36
C ALA A 787 -2.70 -3.49 39.69
N GLU A 788 -3.29 -3.64 40.87
CA GLU A 788 -4.07 -4.84 41.23
C GLU A 788 -5.35 -4.97 40.39
N THR A 789 -6.06 -3.86 40.14
CA THR A 789 -7.25 -3.84 39.27
C THR A 789 -6.91 -4.18 37.83
N ALA A 790 -5.84 -3.60 37.28
CA ALA A 790 -5.36 -3.90 35.92
C ALA A 790 -4.92 -5.36 35.80
N LEU A 791 -4.19 -5.90 36.78
CA LEU A 791 -3.83 -7.32 36.81
C LEU A 791 -5.06 -8.24 36.81
N ALA A 792 -6.13 -7.87 37.51
CA ALA A 792 -7.36 -8.64 37.54
C ALA A 792 -8.09 -8.68 36.18
N ALA A 793 -7.84 -7.70 35.31
CA ALA A 793 -8.40 -7.62 33.95
C ALA A 793 -7.55 -8.34 32.88
N VAL A 794 -6.41 -8.95 33.26
CA VAL A 794 -5.57 -9.74 32.35
C VAL A 794 -6.18 -11.13 32.18
N ASP A 795 -6.90 -11.38 31.08
CA ASP A 795 -7.60 -12.65 30.83
C ASP A 795 -6.63 -13.83 30.60
N GLN A 796 -5.47 -13.60 29.96
CA GLN A 796 -4.57 -14.68 29.57
C GLN A 796 -3.54 -15.01 30.66
N ALA A 797 -3.62 -16.25 31.15
CA ALA A 797 -2.75 -16.73 32.24
C ALA A 797 -1.23 -16.55 32.00
N PRO A 798 -0.67 -16.77 30.78
CA PRO A 798 0.76 -16.54 30.53
C PRO A 798 1.19 -15.08 30.76
N LEU A 799 0.31 -14.11 30.46
CA LEU A 799 0.57 -12.68 30.62
C LEU A 799 0.40 -12.22 32.07
N GLN A 800 -0.49 -12.86 32.84
CA GLN A 800 -0.66 -12.56 34.27
C GLN A 800 0.60 -12.82 35.10
N ARG A 801 1.42 -13.82 34.71
CA ARG A 801 2.51 -14.32 35.58
C ARG A 801 3.50 -13.22 35.95
N ARG A 802 4.00 -12.47 34.96
CA ARG A 802 5.01 -11.43 35.18
C ARG A 802 4.43 -10.26 35.96
N ALA A 803 3.34 -9.68 35.46
CA ALA A 803 2.63 -8.58 36.13
C ALA A 803 2.27 -8.90 37.59
N ARG A 804 1.84 -10.15 37.89
CA ARG A 804 1.57 -10.59 39.26
C ARG A 804 2.81 -10.62 40.14
N LEU A 805 3.94 -11.14 39.64
CA LEU A 805 5.19 -11.17 40.40
C LEU A 805 5.72 -9.76 40.67
N ASP A 806 5.63 -8.86 39.70
CA ASP A 806 6.07 -7.47 39.85
C ASP A 806 5.17 -6.70 40.82
N LEU A 807 3.85 -6.91 40.77
CA LEU A 807 2.92 -6.37 41.78
C LEU A 807 3.23 -6.90 43.18
N ILE A 808 3.50 -8.20 43.33
CA ILE A 808 3.89 -8.79 44.62
C ILE A 808 5.15 -8.13 45.16
N ARG A 809 6.17 -7.90 44.31
CA ARG A 809 7.40 -7.19 44.72
C ARG A 809 7.08 -5.77 45.20
N GLY A 810 6.26 -5.03 44.46
CA GLY A 810 5.84 -3.68 44.86
C GLY A 810 5.01 -3.63 46.16
N VAL A 811 4.15 -4.62 46.38
CA VAL A 811 3.36 -4.72 47.62
C VAL A 811 4.23 -5.14 48.81
N LEU A 812 5.23 -6.00 48.58
CA LEU A 812 6.20 -6.39 49.60
C LEU A 812 7.14 -5.23 49.98
N SER A 813 7.59 -4.43 49.01
CA SER A 813 8.39 -3.23 49.30
C SER A 813 7.60 -2.18 50.08
N ALA A 814 6.28 -2.11 49.86
CA ALA A 814 5.35 -1.32 50.69
C ALA A 814 5.03 -1.96 52.07
N GLY A 815 5.59 -3.13 52.39
CA GLY A 815 5.47 -3.78 53.69
C GLY A 815 4.17 -4.55 53.94
N ASN A 816 3.31 -4.76 52.94
CA ASN A 816 2.00 -5.41 53.12
C ASN A 816 2.03 -6.89 52.71
N ILE A 817 2.60 -7.73 53.58
CA ILE A 817 2.74 -9.19 53.34
C ILE A 817 1.38 -9.87 53.14
N GLY A 818 0.36 -9.50 53.92
CA GLY A 818 -0.98 -10.10 53.82
C GLY A 818 -1.62 -9.88 52.45
N ARG A 819 -1.46 -8.67 51.89
CA ARG A 819 -1.93 -8.35 50.54
C ARG A 819 -1.14 -9.11 49.47
N ALA A 820 0.18 -9.22 49.61
CA ALA A 820 1.01 -10.01 48.68
C ALA A 820 0.58 -11.48 48.63
N VAL A 821 0.32 -12.10 49.78
CA VAL A 821 -0.18 -13.49 49.86
C VAL A 821 -1.55 -13.64 49.22
N ALA A 822 -2.46 -12.68 49.45
CA ALA A 822 -3.79 -12.69 48.83
C ALA A 822 -3.69 -12.62 47.30
N ILE A 823 -2.83 -11.75 46.75
CA ILE A 823 -2.58 -11.62 45.31
C ILE A 823 -1.99 -12.91 44.74
N ALA A 824 -1.05 -13.56 45.44
CA ALA A 824 -0.45 -14.82 45.02
C ALA A 824 -1.49 -15.95 44.94
N ARG A 825 -2.36 -16.08 45.96
CA ARG A 825 -3.39 -17.15 46.03
C ARG A 825 -4.49 -17.02 44.98
N LYS A 826 -4.80 -15.80 44.51
CA LYS A 826 -5.75 -15.54 43.40
C LYS A 826 -5.29 -16.09 42.04
N ALA A 827 -4.07 -16.61 41.91
CA ALA A 827 -3.60 -17.20 40.66
C ALA A 827 -4.31 -18.52 40.32
N ASP A 828 -5.02 -18.61 39.20
CA ASP A 828 -5.73 -19.83 38.77
C ASP A 828 -4.77 -20.96 38.38
N VAL A 829 -3.68 -20.62 37.68
CA VAL A 829 -2.66 -21.58 37.28
C VAL A 829 -1.76 -21.90 38.48
N LEU A 830 -1.77 -23.18 38.88
CA LEU A 830 -1.01 -23.68 40.03
C LEU A 830 0.49 -23.38 39.93
N THR A 831 1.06 -23.41 38.73
CA THR A 831 2.47 -23.10 38.49
C THR A 831 2.81 -21.63 38.78
N HIS A 832 1.90 -20.72 38.42
CA HIS A 832 2.03 -19.29 38.69
C HIS A 832 1.83 -19.00 40.19
N ARG A 833 0.85 -19.66 40.82
CA ARG A 833 0.59 -19.59 42.26
C ARG A 833 1.80 -20.02 43.08
N ALA A 834 2.37 -21.18 42.76
CA ALA A 834 3.54 -21.71 43.45
C ALA A 834 4.76 -20.79 43.31
N ALA A 835 5.00 -20.25 42.12
CA ALA A 835 6.09 -19.29 41.89
C ALA A 835 5.90 -18.00 42.72
N ALA A 836 4.69 -17.46 42.76
CA ALA A 836 4.34 -16.26 43.51
C ALA A 836 4.51 -16.46 45.03
N LEU A 837 4.02 -17.57 45.57
CA LEU A 837 4.18 -17.91 46.99
C LEU A 837 5.65 -18.19 47.36
N THR A 838 6.41 -18.81 46.46
CA THR A 838 7.85 -19.06 46.66
C THR A 838 8.62 -17.74 46.78
N LEU A 839 8.30 -16.76 45.92
CA LEU A 839 8.89 -15.42 45.99
C LEU A 839 8.60 -14.77 47.34
N ILE A 840 7.33 -14.77 47.79
CA ILE A 840 6.95 -14.18 49.09
C ILE A 840 7.65 -14.89 50.24
N ALA A 841 7.67 -16.22 50.22
CA ALA A 841 8.31 -17.02 51.26
C ALA A 841 9.82 -16.77 51.34
N GLN A 842 10.48 -16.53 50.20
CA GLN A 842 11.90 -16.16 50.16
C GLN A 842 12.17 -14.79 50.81
N GLU A 843 11.35 -13.78 50.48
CA GLU A 843 11.52 -12.42 51.03
C GLU A 843 11.14 -12.32 52.51
N THR A 844 10.11 -13.06 52.93
CA THR A 844 9.57 -13.02 54.31
C THR A 844 10.15 -14.06 55.25
N ARG A 845 10.85 -15.07 54.71
CA ARG A 845 11.34 -16.28 55.42
C ARG A 845 10.23 -17.09 56.11
N ASP A 846 9.02 -17.07 55.54
CA ASP A 846 7.86 -17.79 56.04
C ASP A 846 7.91 -19.27 55.64
N ASN A 847 7.97 -20.17 56.63
CA ASN A 847 8.00 -21.61 56.40
C ASN A 847 6.63 -22.21 56.06
N ASP A 848 5.54 -21.58 56.52
CA ASP A 848 4.18 -22.09 56.29
C ASP A 848 3.82 -21.91 54.80
N LEU A 849 4.24 -20.79 54.20
CA LEU A 849 4.10 -20.57 52.75
C LEU A 849 4.92 -21.57 51.93
N LEU A 850 6.11 -21.96 52.39
CA LEU A 850 6.89 -23.00 51.70
C LEU A 850 6.19 -24.37 51.78
N ASP A 851 5.51 -24.67 52.90
CA ASP A 851 4.73 -25.91 53.05
C ASP A 851 3.52 -25.93 52.10
N GLU A 852 2.82 -24.80 51.96
CA GLU A 852 1.75 -24.62 50.98
C GLU A 852 2.26 -24.80 49.53
N VAL A 853 3.45 -24.26 49.20
CA VAL A 853 4.06 -24.45 47.88
C VAL A 853 4.37 -25.93 47.61
N GLU A 854 4.89 -26.68 48.58
CA GLU A 854 5.14 -28.11 48.42
C GLU A 854 3.85 -28.89 48.13
N GLN A 855 2.75 -28.58 48.82
CA GLN A 855 1.44 -29.18 48.55
C GLN A 855 0.94 -28.87 47.13
N ILE A 856 1.11 -27.62 46.66
CA ILE A 856 0.74 -27.24 45.29
C ILE A 856 1.58 -28.03 44.27
N ILE A 857 2.90 -28.16 44.49
CA ILE A 857 3.79 -28.91 43.58
C ILE A 857 3.39 -30.39 43.49
N GLU A 858 2.91 -30.99 44.57
CA GLU A 858 2.44 -32.39 44.57
C GLU A 858 1.17 -32.58 43.73
N SER A 859 0.33 -31.57 43.64
CA SER A 859 -0.88 -31.57 42.80
C SER A 859 -0.62 -31.33 41.31
N ILE A 860 0.58 -30.87 40.93
CA ILE A 860 0.95 -30.65 39.52
C ILE A 860 1.38 -31.99 38.88
N PRO A 861 0.87 -32.34 37.68
CA PRO A 861 1.28 -33.54 36.96
C PRO A 861 2.80 -33.65 36.78
N ALA A 862 3.32 -34.88 36.81
CA ALA A 862 4.75 -35.10 36.57
C ALA A 862 5.11 -34.69 35.13
N GLY A 863 6.15 -33.86 34.99
CA GLY A 863 6.56 -33.30 33.71
C GLY A 863 7.41 -32.04 33.88
N MET A 864 7.60 -31.33 32.78
CA MET A 864 8.47 -30.14 32.71
C MET A 864 8.10 -29.04 33.71
N ASP A 865 6.81 -28.75 33.89
CA ASP A 865 6.38 -27.65 34.76
C ASP A 865 6.58 -27.95 36.24
N ARG A 866 6.36 -29.20 36.67
CA ARG A 866 6.68 -29.65 38.03
C ARG A 866 8.17 -29.59 38.30
N MET A 867 9.00 -30.00 37.33
CA MET A 867 10.46 -29.92 37.44
C MET A 867 10.94 -28.47 37.58
N LYS A 868 10.41 -27.54 36.77
CA LYS A 868 10.76 -26.11 36.82
C LYS A 868 10.51 -25.50 38.19
N ILE A 869 9.33 -25.72 38.76
CA ILE A 869 8.97 -25.12 40.06
C ILE A 869 9.77 -25.76 41.20
N LEU A 870 10.00 -27.08 41.14
CA LEU A 870 10.88 -27.77 42.10
C LEU A 870 12.30 -27.20 42.06
N LEU A 871 12.83 -26.87 40.88
CA LEU A 871 14.14 -26.24 40.73
C LEU A 871 14.18 -24.86 41.40
N THR A 872 13.16 -24.03 41.16
CA THR A 872 13.01 -22.71 41.81
C THR A 872 12.88 -22.82 43.33
N LEU A 873 12.15 -23.81 43.85
CA LEU A 873 12.01 -24.05 45.29
C LEU A 873 13.31 -24.58 45.93
N VAL A 874 14.05 -25.44 45.23
CA VAL A 874 15.39 -25.91 45.67
C VAL A 874 16.35 -24.72 45.78
N GLU A 875 16.37 -23.84 44.78
CA GLU A 875 17.17 -22.61 44.83
C GLU A 875 16.78 -21.74 46.04
N SER A 876 15.48 -21.49 46.21
CA SER A 876 14.96 -20.61 47.25
C SER A 876 15.26 -21.14 48.66
N THR A 877 15.03 -22.44 48.90
CA THR A 877 15.34 -23.06 50.20
C THR A 877 16.84 -23.14 50.48
N ALA A 878 17.67 -23.28 49.45
CA ALA A 878 19.12 -23.23 49.57
C ALA A 878 19.60 -21.82 49.96
N LYS A 879 19.05 -20.76 49.32
CA LYS A 879 19.30 -19.35 49.69
C LYS A 879 18.87 -19.05 51.12
N LEU A 880 17.77 -19.65 51.59
CA LEU A 880 17.29 -19.54 52.98
C LEU A 880 18.07 -20.42 53.98
N HIS A 881 19.09 -21.16 53.55
CA HIS A 881 19.92 -22.04 54.39
C HIS A 881 19.16 -23.22 55.04
N LEU A 882 18.02 -23.65 54.46
CA LEU A 882 17.16 -24.72 54.97
C LEU A 882 17.66 -26.12 54.57
N ARG A 883 18.85 -26.51 55.05
CA ARG A 883 19.59 -27.71 54.59
C ARG A 883 18.75 -29.00 54.47
N LYS A 884 18.00 -29.35 55.52
CA LYS A 884 17.19 -30.59 55.53
C LYS A 884 16.12 -30.58 54.44
N ARG A 885 15.48 -29.43 54.24
CA ARG A 885 14.41 -29.21 53.27
C ARG A 885 14.95 -29.24 51.84
N THR A 886 16.04 -28.51 51.58
CA THR A 886 16.71 -28.50 50.27
C THR A 886 17.13 -29.91 49.83
N MET A 887 17.72 -30.72 50.73
CA MET A 887 18.14 -32.08 50.38
C MET A 887 16.95 -33.00 50.07
N ARG A 888 15.81 -32.86 50.77
CA ARG A 888 14.57 -33.58 50.44
C ARG A 888 14.06 -33.19 49.05
N LEU A 889 14.01 -31.89 48.76
CA LEU A 889 13.53 -31.36 47.49
C LEU A 889 14.42 -31.75 46.29
N ILE A 890 15.74 -31.86 46.47
CA ILE A 890 16.64 -32.41 45.44
C ILE A 890 16.26 -33.85 45.06
N GLY A 891 15.84 -34.65 46.04
CA GLY A 891 15.32 -35.99 45.78
C GLY A 891 14.04 -35.98 44.93
N HIS A 892 13.14 -35.03 45.17
CA HIS A 892 11.91 -34.86 44.39
C HIS A 892 12.20 -34.31 42.99
N LEU A 893 13.11 -33.33 42.88
CA LEU A 893 13.58 -32.75 41.62
C LEU A 893 14.22 -33.81 40.71
N ARG A 894 15.02 -34.72 41.28
CA ARG A 894 15.61 -35.85 40.55
C ARG A 894 14.54 -36.75 39.92
N LYS A 895 13.49 -37.09 40.69
CA LYS A 895 12.38 -37.92 40.19
C LYS A 895 11.62 -37.22 39.07
N ALA A 896 11.38 -35.91 39.22
CA ALA A 896 10.72 -35.11 38.19
C ALA A 896 11.56 -35.00 36.91
N ALA A 897 12.88 -34.79 37.03
CA ALA A 897 13.78 -34.76 35.88
C ALA A 897 13.86 -36.11 35.16
N GLN A 898 13.89 -37.22 35.89
CA GLN A 898 13.89 -38.56 35.29
C GLN A 898 12.58 -38.85 34.54
N ALA A 899 11.43 -38.42 35.09
CA ALA A 899 10.14 -38.58 34.43
C ALA A 899 10.06 -37.85 33.08
N VAL A 900 10.67 -36.66 32.94
CA VAL A 900 10.76 -35.93 31.66
C VAL A 900 11.73 -36.62 30.68
N ILE A 901 12.82 -37.22 31.18
CA ILE A 901 13.78 -37.93 30.31
C ILE A 901 13.15 -39.20 29.73
N ASP A 902 12.34 -39.89 30.52
CA ASP A 902 11.73 -41.17 30.16
C ASP A 902 10.41 -40.99 29.37
N SER A 903 9.94 -39.75 29.20
CA SER A 903 8.71 -39.42 28.49
C SER A 903 8.92 -39.42 26.96
N PRO A 904 8.15 -40.21 26.19
CA PRO A 904 8.26 -40.24 24.72
C PRO A 904 7.63 -39.01 24.04
N ASP A 905 6.81 -38.23 24.74
CA ASP A 905 6.07 -37.08 24.19
C ASP A 905 6.84 -35.74 24.30
N ASP A 906 7.95 -35.71 25.05
CA ASP A 906 8.70 -34.48 25.30
C ASP A 906 9.71 -34.14 24.17
N SER A 907 9.90 -32.85 23.92
CA SER A 907 10.81 -32.40 22.85
C SER A 907 12.27 -32.75 23.17
N GLN A 908 13.10 -32.99 22.15
CA GLN A 908 14.55 -33.21 22.34
C GLN A 908 15.23 -32.07 23.12
N SER A 909 14.69 -30.85 23.05
CA SER A 909 15.15 -29.70 23.84
C SER A 909 14.86 -29.91 25.33
N ASP A 910 13.66 -30.37 25.68
CA ASP A 910 13.23 -30.57 27.05
C ASP A 910 13.94 -31.75 27.72
N THR A 911 14.19 -32.84 26.97
CA THR A 911 15.01 -33.96 27.44
C THR A 911 16.43 -33.49 27.79
N ARG A 912 17.07 -32.67 26.94
CA ARG A 912 18.40 -32.10 27.22
C ARG A 912 18.39 -31.23 28.47
N LYS A 913 17.32 -30.46 28.68
CA LYS A 913 17.16 -29.63 29.89
C LYS A 913 17.02 -30.48 31.14
N ALA A 914 16.17 -31.50 31.09
CA ALA A 914 16.00 -32.44 32.19
C ALA A 914 17.28 -33.21 32.52
N GLN A 915 18.09 -33.59 31.53
CA GLN A 915 19.41 -34.20 31.74
C GLN A 915 20.38 -33.29 32.51
N LYS A 916 20.40 -31.97 32.21
CA LYS A 916 21.21 -31.02 32.98
C LYS A 916 20.73 -30.89 34.42
N VAL A 917 19.42 -30.87 34.65
CA VAL A 917 18.82 -30.84 36.01
C VAL A 917 19.09 -32.15 36.77
N ALA A 918 19.03 -33.31 36.10
CA ALA A 918 19.38 -34.59 36.70
C ALA A 918 20.87 -34.65 37.10
N LYS A 919 21.75 -33.99 36.32
CA LYS A 919 23.19 -33.84 36.64
C LYS A 919 23.41 -33.03 37.92
N LEU A 920 22.66 -31.95 38.13
CA LEU A 920 22.65 -31.21 39.40
C LEU A 920 22.27 -32.15 40.57
N CYS A 921 21.25 -32.98 40.40
CA CYS A 921 20.75 -33.84 41.48
C CYS A 921 21.63 -35.06 41.80
N SER A 922 22.58 -35.40 40.92
CA SER A 922 23.44 -36.59 41.01
C SER A 922 24.89 -36.27 41.38
N THR A 923 25.33 -35.04 41.16
CA THR A 923 26.60 -34.52 41.68
C THR A 923 26.48 -34.31 43.19
N ARG A 924 27.49 -34.69 43.98
CA ARG A 924 27.50 -34.41 45.43
C ARG A 924 27.76 -32.90 45.63
N PRO A 925 26.76 -32.10 46.05
CA PRO A 925 26.99 -30.67 46.26
C PRO A 925 27.89 -30.46 47.48
N ARG A 926 28.86 -29.55 47.40
CA ARG A 926 29.79 -29.26 48.50
C ARG A 926 29.19 -28.27 49.50
N THR A 927 28.33 -27.34 49.06
CA THR A 927 27.65 -26.35 49.94
C THR A 927 26.22 -25.99 49.45
N LEU A 928 25.40 -25.34 50.30
CA LEU A 928 24.08 -24.81 49.90
C LEU A 928 24.21 -23.66 48.89
N THR A 929 25.28 -22.88 48.98
CA THR A 929 25.61 -21.81 48.03
C THR A 929 25.82 -22.35 46.63
N GLU A 930 26.60 -23.43 46.49
CA GLU A 930 26.83 -24.09 45.19
C GLU A 930 25.54 -24.65 44.58
N ILE A 931 24.63 -25.18 45.42
CA ILE A 931 23.30 -25.63 44.98
C ILE A 931 22.48 -24.45 44.45
N ALA A 932 22.45 -23.33 45.19
CA ALA A 932 21.71 -22.14 44.79
C ALA A 932 22.26 -21.53 43.50
N GLU A 933 23.58 -21.39 43.37
CA GLU A 933 24.25 -20.86 42.17
C GLU A 933 23.98 -21.74 40.94
N THR A 934 24.10 -23.06 41.10
CA THR A 934 23.88 -23.99 39.98
C THR A 934 22.40 -24.05 39.58
N ALA A 935 21.48 -24.01 40.55
CA ALA A 935 20.04 -23.95 40.28
C ALA A 935 19.63 -22.64 39.61
N SER A 936 20.25 -21.52 40.00
CA SER A 936 20.04 -20.20 39.39
C SER A 936 20.61 -20.15 37.96
N TYR A 937 21.81 -20.70 37.74
CA TYR A 937 22.43 -20.81 36.41
C TYR A 937 21.53 -21.61 35.45
N LEU A 938 21.01 -22.76 35.89
CA LEU A 938 20.07 -23.56 35.10
C LEU A 938 18.75 -22.85 34.79
N GLN A 939 18.39 -21.80 35.53
CA GLN A 939 17.21 -20.97 35.26
C GLN A 939 17.51 -19.79 34.32
N ASN A 940 18.70 -19.17 34.41
CA ASN A 940 19.07 -17.94 33.70
C ASN A 940 19.56 -18.11 32.25
N ASP A 941 20.02 -19.31 31.85
CA ASP A 941 20.68 -19.57 30.55
C ASP A 941 19.73 -19.58 29.33
N HIS A 942 18.70 -18.72 29.32
CA HIS A 942 17.52 -18.78 28.42
C HIS A 942 16.84 -20.18 28.41
N PHE A 943 17.06 -20.95 29.46
CA PHE A 943 16.93 -22.40 29.46
C PHE A 943 15.46 -22.85 29.67
N PHE A 944 14.71 -22.18 30.55
CA PHE A 944 13.30 -22.50 30.82
C PHE A 944 12.33 -21.37 30.52
N TRP A 945 12.81 -20.13 30.49
CA TRP A 945 11.98 -18.94 30.31
C TRP A 945 12.64 -18.03 29.29
N SER A 946 11.91 -17.68 28.23
CA SER A 946 12.31 -16.54 27.40
C SER A 946 12.11 -15.28 28.23
N ASN A 947 13.18 -14.56 28.53
CA ASN A 947 13.15 -13.22 29.14
C ASN A 947 12.62 -12.16 28.14
N GLN A 948 11.60 -12.54 27.36
CA GLN A 948 11.11 -11.76 26.23
C GLN A 948 10.03 -10.80 26.73
N ASP A 949 10.22 -9.54 26.33
CA ASP A 949 9.26 -8.46 26.41
C ASP A 949 7.86 -8.93 25.95
N ILE A 950 6.82 -8.57 26.73
CA ILE A 950 5.40 -8.89 26.42
C ILE A 950 5.06 -8.34 25.03
N LEU A 951 5.56 -7.15 24.73
CA LEU A 951 5.33 -6.47 23.46
C LEU A 951 6.03 -7.17 22.30
N GLY A 952 7.28 -7.61 22.48
CA GLY A 952 8.07 -8.25 21.42
C GLY A 952 7.52 -9.59 20.90
N LYS A 953 6.56 -10.21 21.59
CA LYS A 953 5.86 -11.42 21.12
C LYS A 953 4.52 -11.15 20.45
N ILE A 954 3.85 -10.08 20.86
CA ILE A 954 2.46 -9.81 20.50
C ILE A 954 2.39 -8.74 19.41
N VAL A 955 3.20 -7.69 19.54
CA VAL A 955 3.27 -6.64 18.53
C VAL A 955 3.96 -7.20 17.29
N PRO A 956 3.32 -7.13 16.10
CA PRO A 956 3.95 -7.54 14.87
C PRO A 956 5.27 -6.81 14.67
N ALA A 957 6.32 -7.53 14.26
CA ALA A 957 7.60 -6.92 13.96
C ALA A 957 7.45 -5.86 12.86
N GLN A 958 8.23 -4.79 12.95
CA GLN A 958 8.30 -3.80 11.88
C GLN A 958 8.89 -4.47 10.64
N GLN A 959 8.11 -4.57 9.56
CA GLN A 959 8.52 -5.23 8.31
C GLN A 959 9.73 -4.55 7.63
N PHE A 960 9.93 -3.24 7.87
CA PHE A 960 11.01 -2.44 7.31
C PHE A 960 11.76 -1.66 8.40
N SER A 961 12.80 -2.27 8.96
CA SER A 961 13.79 -1.56 9.78
C SER A 961 15.02 -1.30 8.92
N ILE A 962 15.18 -0.08 8.38
CA ILE A 962 16.46 0.35 7.81
C ILE A 962 17.45 0.51 8.98
N LYS A 963 18.08 -0.60 9.40
CA LYS A 963 19.31 -0.54 10.20
C LYS A 963 20.47 -0.29 9.23
N GLY A 964 20.53 0.91 8.70
CA GLY A 964 21.55 1.34 7.74
C GLY A 964 21.98 2.77 8.00
N ILE A 965 23.23 2.92 8.46
CA ILE A 965 24.02 4.16 8.56
C ILE A 965 23.44 5.23 9.50
N ASN A 966 23.72 5.04 10.80
CA ASN A 966 23.55 5.93 11.95
C ASN A 966 23.29 7.43 11.61
N PRO A 967 22.05 7.83 11.28
CA PRO A 967 21.65 9.22 11.26
C PRO A 967 21.52 9.69 12.72
N SER A 968 21.65 10.99 13.00
CA SER A 968 21.26 11.53 14.31
C SER A 968 19.85 11.04 14.69
N LYS A 969 19.59 10.74 15.98
CA LYS A 969 18.29 10.22 16.50
C LYS A 969 17.07 10.88 15.85
N ASN A 970 17.07 12.21 15.73
CA ASN A 970 15.99 12.99 15.12
C ASN A 970 15.80 12.73 13.61
N LYS A 971 16.88 12.55 12.84
CA LYS A 971 16.78 12.23 11.39
C LYS A 971 16.16 10.86 11.16
N ASN A 972 16.41 9.90 12.06
CA ASN A 972 15.74 8.61 12.01
C ASN A 972 14.24 8.76 12.32
N LEU A 973 13.88 9.44 13.42
CA LEU A 973 12.48 9.72 13.76
C LEU A 973 11.72 10.42 12.62
N THR A 974 12.36 11.40 11.98
CA THR A 974 11.82 12.12 10.82
C THR A 974 11.44 11.15 9.68
N TYR A 975 12.33 10.25 9.30
CA TYR A 975 12.07 9.26 8.24
C TYR A 975 11.01 8.23 8.65
N GLN A 976 11.05 7.79 9.91
CA GLN A 976 10.11 6.80 10.42
C GLN A 976 8.67 7.35 10.47
N LEU A 977 8.47 8.60 10.89
CA LEU A 977 7.15 9.24 10.93
C LEU A 977 6.56 9.47 9.53
N SER A 978 7.40 9.72 8.52
CA SER A 978 6.92 9.91 7.15
C SER A 978 6.47 8.61 6.49
N GLN A 979 7.12 7.48 6.77
CA GLN A 979 6.84 6.22 6.07
C GLN A 979 6.10 5.16 6.90
N ASN A 980 6.46 5.01 8.17
CA ASN A 980 6.06 3.87 8.99
C ASN A 980 4.85 4.18 9.88
N ASP A 981 4.30 3.15 10.51
CA ASP A 981 3.25 3.35 11.50
C ASP A 981 3.87 4.05 12.72
N TRP A 982 3.32 5.22 13.10
CA TRP A 982 3.84 6.06 14.16
C TRP A 982 3.90 5.34 15.52
N HIS A 983 3.09 4.29 15.72
CA HIS A 983 3.12 3.47 16.93
C HIS A 983 4.51 2.87 17.19
N TYR A 984 5.28 2.54 16.16
CA TYR A 984 6.62 1.94 16.33
C TYR A 984 7.67 2.92 16.84
N VAL A 985 7.43 4.23 16.74
CA VAL A 985 8.39 5.27 17.14
C VAL A 985 7.86 6.20 18.21
N VAL A 986 6.63 6.00 18.70
CA VAL A 986 6.00 6.92 19.65
C VAL A 986 6.73 7.02 20.98
N GLU A 987 7.27 5.91 21.48
CA GLU A 987 8.07 5.90 22.70
C GLU A 987 9.35 6.75 22.52
N GLU A 988 10.13 6.46 21.49
CA GLU A 988 11.35 7.22 21.19
C GLU A 988 11.07 8.70 20.89
N LEU A 989 9.95 9.00 20.22
CA LEU A 989 9.50 10.35 19.92
C LEU A 989 9.13 11.12 21.19
N THR A 990 8.33 10.52 22.08
CA THR A 990 7.85 11.19 23.30
C THR A 990 8.95 11.34 24.35
N GLU A 991 9.93 10.44 24.38
CA GLU A 991 11.16 10.62 25.16
C GLU A 991 11.98 11.84 24.69
N ALA A 992 12.09 12.04 23.36
CA ALA A 992 12.86 13.13 22.79
C ALA A 992 12.09 14.46 22.78
N HIS A 993 10.77 14.40 22.60
CA HIS A 993 9.85 15.53 22.43
C HIS A 993 8.53 15.26 23.18
N PRO A 994 8.46 15.54 24.49
CA PRO A 994 7.26 15.28 25.30
C PRO A 994 5.98 15.93 24.77
N ASP A 995 6.09 17.11 24.12
CA ASP A 995 4.95 17.82 23.51
C ASP A 995 4.24 17.00 22.42
N ALA A 996 4.93 16.03 21.81
CA ALA A 996 4.33 15.12 20.83
C ALA A 996 3.18 14.28 21.43
N TYR A 997 3.24 13.96 22.73
CA TYR A 997 2.16 13.24 23.40
C TYR A 997 0.84 14.03 23.37
N HIS A 998 0.88 15.32 23.70
CA HIS A 998 -0.29 16.20 23.69
C HIS A 998 -0.80 16.45 22.26
N ALA A 999 0.10 16.56 21.29
CA ALA A 999 -0.28 16.68 19.89
C ALA A 999 -0.98 15.41 19.37
N ILE A 1000 -0.44 14.22 19.65
CA ILE A 1000 -1.02 12.94 19.22
C ILE A 1000 -2.39 12.72 19.88
N THR A 1001 -2.51 12.95 21.19
CA THR A 1001 -3.79 12.82 21.91
C THR A 1001 -4.85 13.74 21.35
N PHE A 1002 -4.52 15.01 21.06
CA PHE A 1002 -5.43 15.96 20.42
C PHE A 1002 -5.92 15.46 19.06
N GLU A 1003 -5.03 14.97 18.20
CA GLU A 1003 -5.44 14.47 16.87
C GLU A 1003 -6.28 13.18 16.96
N LEU A 1004 -5.98 12.29 17.93
CA LEU A 1004 -6.78 11.09 18.17
C LEU A 1004 -8.18 11.42 18.70
N ASP A 1005 -8.31 12.41 19.58
CA ASP A 1005 -9.60 12.85 20.12
C ASP A 1005 -10.46 13.48 19.01
N GLN A 1006 -9.86 14.24 18.10
CA GLN A 1006 -10.55 14.77 16.92
C GLN A 1006 -11.08 13.65 16.00
N LEU A 1007 -10.27 12.61 15.78
CA LEU A 1007 -10.69 11.44 15.00
C LEU A 1007 -11.78 10.62 15.68
N ALA A 1008 -11.75 10.51 17.01
CA ALA A 1008 -12.77 9.80 17.78
C ALA A 1008 -14.11 10.54 17.73
N ASN A 1009 -14.12 11.85 18.02
CA ASN A 1009 -15.32 12.68 17.96
C ASN A 1009 -15.98 12.68 16.57
N PHE A 1010 -15.17 12.62 15.51
CA PHE A 1010 -15.68 12.55 14.14
C PHE A 1010 -16.39 11.22 13.83
N ARG A 1011 -15.98 10.10 14.46
CA ARG A 1011 -16.61 8.78 14.23
C ARG A 1011 -17.95 8.61 14.96
N GLU A 1012 -18.22 9.44 15.96
CA GLU A 1012 -19.49 9.44 16.71
C GLU A 1012 -20.60 10.26 16.01
N ILE A 1013 -20.22 11.05 14.99
CA ILE A 1013 -21.12 11.84 14.12
C ILE A 1013 -21.44 11.02 12.87
#